data_AF-A0A2K8LNA6-F1
#
_entry.id   AF-A0A2K8LNA6-F1
#
_cell.length_a   1.000
_cell.length_b   1.000
_cell.length_c   1.000
_cell.angle_alpha   90.00
_cell.angle_beta   90.00
_cell.angle_gamma   90.00
#
_symmetry.space_group_name_H-M   'P 1'
#
loop_
_entity.id
_entity.type
_entity.pdbx_description
1 polymer ?
#
loop_
_entity_poly.entity_id
_entity_poly.type
_entity_poly.pdbx_seq_one_letter_code
_entity_poly.pdbx_strand_id
1 'polypeptide(L)'
;MQPFVLPEFYLSYPARLNPHLDGARKHSKAWAYSMDMIDVPQHGTVIWNEHDLDSHDYALLCSYTHPDAAPRELDLVTDWYVWVFYFDDHFLELFKRTGDIEHARAYLDRIARFMPAEGEITETPENPVERGLTDLWNRTVPHRSAGWRHRFRESTRNLLDESLWELANINESRIANPIEYVAMRRKVGGAPWSANLIEHSLNAEVPDEIAAKRPMEVLRDCFADAVHLRNDLFSYQREVEDEGELSNSVLVFEKFLGCSTQEAADAVNNLLTSRLHQFEHTAVTEVPALFDEHDVQPAGRAETLAYVKGLQDWQSGGHEWHLRSSRYMNKGALDTLSGPEILGGPTGLGTSAARIFRSVTATAPQRTRAFTHQPHEQLGPVALPSLPLPFRLQLSPHLAAERKKITDWPRRMGFLSEGVWDATRLHKIDIPVASAGLCPAAPPEQLSLTTDWLTWGTYADDYYTEALSHDLSAARLTTERLKLFMPTDGKPPPTPQTALETGLANLWQRTTGPLSPAEREAFRATVESMIDSWVWEVANQAQNRIPDPIDYVEMRRRTFGSELVTSISRLTNSRTVPPEIHRNRVIEALEDSAADYAWLINDLFSYRKEIEYEGALHNAVLVVRSFLDVDQDRAIQIVADLAEARLTEFRHAVEVGLPGLFADYGLDEEARNTLTDYADLLKNLMTGIANWHQKSARYTDEELDRVRNTQLHTAAAAPIDTAKALQHPGCTGTPRGPKPLLTSHSQ
;
A
#
# COMPACT_ATOMS: atom_id res chain seq x y z
N MET A 1 1.62 -35.28 -7.96
CA MET A 1 1.92 -34.42 -9.14
C MET A 1 1.98 -33.00 -8.63
N GLN A 2 2.75 -32.10 -9.26
CA GLN A 2 2.75 -30.69 -8.86
C GLN A 2 1.34 -30.10 -8.97
N PRO A 3 0.87 -29.28 -8.00
CA PRO A 3 -0.48 -28.69 -8.03
C PRO A 3 -0.76 -27.82 -9.26
N PHE A 4 0.26 -27.18 -9.83
CA PHE A 4 0.17 -26.38 -11.05
C PHE A 4 1.53 -26.34 -11.77
N VAL A 5 1.53 -25.87 -13.01
CA VAL A 5 2.74 -25.57 -13.77
C VAL A 5 3.14 -24.13 -13.51
N LEU A 6 4.41 -23.89 -13.17
CA LEU A 6 4.92 -22.54 -12.94
C LEU A 6 4.65 -21.65 -14.18
N PRO A 7 4.07 -20.45 -13.99
CA PRO A 7 3.76 -19.54 -15.09
C PRO A 7 5.02 -18.91 -15.68
N GLU A 8 4.89 -18.26 -16.83
CA GLU A 8 5.96 -17.46 -17.40
C GLU A 8 6.14 -16.16 -16.60
N PHE A 9 7.25 -16.06 -15.86
CA PHE A 9 7.56 -14.91 -15.02
C PHE A 9 8.07 -13.72 -15.84
N TYR A 10 7.62 -12.52 -15.47
CA TYR A 10 8.26 -11.28 -15.93
C TYR A 10 9.64 -11.10 -15.31
N LEU A 11 10.66 -10.88 -16.15
CA LEU A 11 12.05 -10.70 -15.74
C LEU A 11 12.63 -9.45 -16.42
N SER A 12 12.64 -8.31 -15.70
CA SER A 12 13.15 -7.03 -16.22
C SER A 12 14.68 -7.03 -16.41
N TYR A 13 15.41 -7.71 -15.54
CA TYR A 13 16.87 -7.63 -15.44
C TYR A 13 17.51 -9.01 -15.40
N PRO A 14 18.71 -9.20 -15.97
CA PRO A 14 19.45 -10.45 -15.83
C PRO A 14 20.06 -10.53 -14.43
N ALA A 15 19.93 -11.69 -13.79
CA ALA A 15 20.65 -11.97 -12.55
C ALA A 15 22.17 -11.98 -12.79
N ARG A 16 22.91 -11.49 -11.80
CA ARG A 16 24.38 -11.53 -11.74
C ARG A 16 24.77 -12.39 -10.55
N LEU A 17 25.90 -13.08 -10.65
CA LEU A 17 26.40 -13.93 -9.58
C LEU A 17 27.68 -13.35 -8.99
N ASN A 18 27.71 -13.16 -7.68
CA ASN A 18 28.88 -12.70 -6.95
C ASN A 18 30.04 -13.72 -7.12
N PRO A 19 31.26 -13.28 -7.47
CA PRO A 19 32.41 -14.17 -7.66
C PRO A 19 32.91 -14.84 -6.36
N HIS A 20 32.39 -14.46 -5.19
CA HIS A 20 32.83 -14.95 -3.88
C HIS A 20 31.98 -16.09 -3.30
N LEU A 21 31.08 -16.67 -4.10
CA LEU A 21 30.14 -17.75 -3.71
C LEU A 21 30.79 -18.89 -2.90
N ASP A 22 31.89 -19.46 -3.38
CA ASP A 22 32.51 -20.61 -2.71
C ASP A 22 33.11 -20.24 -1.34
N GLY A 23 33.54 -18.98 -1.19
CA GLY A 23 33.96 -18.42 0.10
C GLY A 23 32.78 -18.35 1.06
N ALA A 24 31.67 -17.77 0.60
CA ALA A 24 30.44 -17.63 1.39
C ALA A 24 29.86 -18.99 1.82
N ARG A 25 29.83 -20.00 0.94
CA ARG A 25 29.39 -21.38 1.29
C ARG A 25 30.22 -21.98 2.42
N LYS A 26 31.55 -21.82 2.34
CA LYS A 26 32.45 -22.37 3.36
C LYS A 26 32.31 -21.63 4.69
N HIS A 27 32.22 -20.31 4.64
CA HIS A 27 32.07 -19.47 5.82
C HIS A 27 30.74 -19.74 6.52
N SER A 28 29.62 -19.65 5.81
CA SER A 28 28.28 -19.74 6.42
C SER A 28 27.99 -21.12 6.99
N LYS A 29 28.49 -22.18 6.37
CA LYS A 29 28.46 -23.54 6.94
C LYS A 29 29.20 -23.61 8.27
N ALA A 30 30.44 -23.12 8.32
CA ALA A 30 31.24 -23.13 9.55
C ALA A 30 30.57 -22.29 10.64
N TRP A 31 29.97 -21.16 10.26
CA TRP A 31 29.20 -20.30 11.16
C TRP A 31 27.95 -21.02 11.71
N ALA A 32 27.15 -21.67 10.85
CA ALA A 32 25.96 -22.42 11.27
C ALA A 32 26.27 -23.53 12.29
N TYR A 33 27.39 -24.26 12.10
CA TYR A 33 27.88 -25.21 13.10
C TYR A 33 28.23 -24.52 14.43
N SER A 34 28.90 -23.37 14.38
CA SER A 34 29.28 -22.63 15.60
C SER A 34 28.08 -22.04 16.37
N MET A 35 26.95 -21.87 15.70
CA MET A 35 25.70 -21.40 16.31
C MET A 35 24.80 -22.54 16.79
N ASP A 36 25.24 -23.80 16.65
CA ASP A 36 24.46 -25.01 16.96
C ASP A 36 23.18 -25.18 16.11
N MET A 37 23.19 -24.72 14.86
CA MET A 37 22.04 -24.88 13.95
C MET A 37 21.98 -26.25 13.25
N ILE A 38 23.06 -27.04 13.30
CA ILE A 38 23.19 -28.30 12.58
C ILE A 38 23.36 -29.46 13.55
N ASP A 39 22.53 -30.49 13.43
CA ASP A 39 22.57 -31.74 14.20
C ASP A 39 22.45 -31.57 15.74
N VAL A 40 22.02 -30.40 16.23
CA VAL A 40 21.79 -30.13 17.65
C VAL A 40 20.28 -30.09 17.97
N PRO A 41 19.76 -31.07 18.73
CA PRO A 41 18.33 -31.13 19.04
C PRO A 41 17.84 -29.94 19.87
N GLN A 42 16.74 -29.33 19.45
CA GLN A 42 15.95 -28.34 20.20
C GLN A 42 14.71 -29.03 20.75
N HIS A 43 14.60 -29.15 22.09
CA HIS A 43 13.52 -29.88 22.75
C HIS A 43 13.29 -31.32 22.24
N GLY A 44 14.36 -31.98 21.76
CA GLY A 44 14.32 -33.34 21.21
C GLY A 44 14.15 -33.42 19.69
N THR A 45 13.95 -32.29 19.01
CA THR A 45 13.81 -32.21 17.54
C THR A 45 15.07 -31.63 16.92
N VAL A 46 15.68 -32.33 15.96
CA VAL A 46 16.75 -31.76 15.12
C VAL A 46 16.07 -30.96 14.02
N ILE A 47 16.31 -29.65 13.99
CA ILE A 47 15.70 -28.76 12.99
C ILE A 47 16.37 -28.94 11.64
N TRP A 48 17.70 -28.78 11.57
CA TRP A 48 18.50 -29.04 10.37
C TRP A 48 19.63 -30.03 10.64
N ASN A 49 19.94 -30.81 9.61
CA ASN A 49 21.22 -31.50 9.45
C ASN A 49 22.06 -30.80 8.35
N GLU A 50 23.30 -31.27 8.12
CA GLU A 50 24.19 -30.65 7.12
C GLU A 50 23.60 -30.68 5.69
N HIS A 51 22.92 -31.76 5.33
CA HIS A 51 22.32 -31.91 4.02
C HIS A 51 21.22 -30.88 3.78
N ASP A 52 20.43 -30.54 4.80
CA ASP A 52 19.38 -29.52 4.69
C ASP A 52 20.02 -28.18 4.31
N LEU A 53 21.02 -27.73 5.08
CA LEU A 53 21.75 -26.47 4.81
C LEU A 53 22.38 -26.45 3.41
N ASP A 54 23.06 -27.53 3.02
CA ASP A 54 23.73 -27.64 1.73
C ASP A 54 22.75 -27.65 0.55
N SER A 55 21.59 -28.28 0.72
CA SER A 55 20.57 -28.37 -0.32
C SER A 55 19.75 -27.08 -0.47
N HIS A 56 19.57 -26.34 0.63
CA HIS A 56 18.95 -25.01 0.62
C HIS A 56 19.84 -23.97 -0.09
N ASP A 57 21.16 -24.05 0.12
CA ASP A 57 22.21 -23.22 -0.51
C ASP A 57 21.97 -21.70 -0.38
N TYR A 58 21.91 -21.21 0.86
CA TYR A 58 21.70 -19.79 1.15
C TYR A 58 22.87 -18.89 0.69
N ALA A 59 24.07 -19.44 0.52
CA ALA A 59 25.18 -18.72 -0.06
C ALA A 59 24.96 -18.45 -1.56
N LEU A 60 24.32 -19.37 -2.29
CA LEU A 60 23.89 -19.13 -3.67
C LEU A 60 22.82 -18.05 -3.75
N LEU A 61 21.84 -18.07 -2.83
CA LEU A 61 20.86 -16.97 -2.70
C LEU A 61 21.58 -15.63 -2.57
N CYS A 62 22.43 -15.49 -1.56
CA CYS A 62 23.10 -14.23 -1.25
C CYS A 62 24.05 -13.78 -2.36
N SER A 63 24.72 -14.72 -3.03
CA SER A 63 25.61 -14.41 -4.15
C SER A 63 24.84 -13.91 -5.37
N TYR A 64 23.62 -14.39 -5.60
CA TYR A 64 22.77 -13.88 -6.66
C TYR A 64 22.13 -12.53 -6.30
N THR A 65 21.72 -12.35 -5.03
CA THR A 65 21.00 -11.15 -4.59
C THR A 65 21.91 -9.97 -4.26
N HIS A 66 23.18 -10.22 -3.93
CA HIS A 66 24.18 -9.21 -3.59
C HIS A 66 25.42 -9.35 -4.50
N PRO A 67 25.27 -9.19 -5.83
CA PRO A 67 26.33 -9.48 -6.79
C PRO A 67 27.56 -8.58 -6.66
N ASP A 68 27.41 -7.39 -6.08
CA ASP A 68 28.46 -6.39 -5.88
C ASP A 68 29.03 -6.35 -4.46
N ALA A 69 28.51 -7.18 -3.53
CA ALA A 69 29.00 -7.20 -2.16
C ALA A 69 30.45 -7.68 -2.09
N ALA A 70 31.26 -6.99 -1.26
CA ALA A 70 32.61 -7.42 -0.94
C ALA A 70 32.60 -8.76 -0.18
N PRO A 71 33.69 -9.56 -0.20
CA PRO A 71 33.71 -10.90 0.38
C PRO A 71 33.19 -10.98 1.82
N ARG A 72 33.64 -10.08 2.70
CA ARG A 72 33.23 -10.07 4.12
C ARG A 72 31.77 -9.66 4.31
N GLU A 73 31.27 -8.78 3.45
CA GLU A 73 29.86 -8.36 3.48
C GLU A 73 28.97 -9.50 2.98
N LEU A 74 29.39 -10.21 1.93
CA LEU A 74 28.69 -11.39 1.44
C LEU A 74 28.63 -12.50 2.51
N ASP A 75 29.72 -12.74 3.21
CA ASP A 75 29.77 -13.68 4.34
C ASP A 75 28.75 -13.28 5.43
N LEU A 76 28.77 -12.02 5.86
CA LEU A 76 27.84 -11.51 6.89
C LEU A 76 26.36 -11.59 6.45
N VAL A 77 26.04 -11.15 5.24
CA VAL A 77 24.69 -11.22 4.70
C VAL A 77 24.24 -12.68 4.57
N THR A 78 25.14 -13.58 4.16
CA THR A 78 24.82 -15.02 4.10
C THR A 78 24.48 -15.58 5.47
N ASP A 79 25.22 -15.23 6.52
CA ASP A 79 24.92 -15.65 7.90
C ASP A 79 23.54 -15.14 8.35
N TRP A 80 23.17 -13.90 7.99
CA TRP A 80 21.83 -13.34 8.25
C TRP A 80 20.71 -14.15 7.57
N TYR A 81 20.90 -14.57 6.31
CA TYR A 81 19.93 -15.40 5.62
C TYR A 81 19.88 -16.83 6.17
N VAL A 82 21.03 -17.42 6.56
CA VAL A 82 21.04 -18.71 7.27
C VAL A 82 20.21 -18.61 8.56
N TRP A 83 20.41 -17.55 9.34
CA TRP A 83 19.67 -17.32 10.58
C TRP A 83 18.16 -17.17 10.37
N VAL A 84 17.73 -16.36 9.41
CA VAL A 84 16.30 -16.07 9.22
C VAL A 84 15.52 -17.31 8.77
N PHE A 85 16.11 -18.12 7.87
CA PHE A 85 15.50 -19.37 7.45
C PHE A 85 15.56 -20.45 8.53
N TYR A 86 16.60 -20.46 9.37
CA TYR A 86 16.65 -21.37 10.51
C TYR A 86 15.58 -21.01 11.54
N PHE A 87 15.38 -19.71 11.81
CA PHE A 87 14.30 -19.22 12.66
C PHE A 87 12.92 -19.67 12.16
N ASP A 88 12.66 -19.53 10.86
CA ASP A 88 11.40 -19.96 10.22
C ASP A 88 11.12 -21.46 10.42
N ASP A 89 12.06 -22.33 10.04
CA ASP A 89 11.92 -23.78 10.19
C ASP A 89 11.88 -24.19 11.68
N HIS A 90 12.63 -23.53 12.56
CA HIS A 90 12.59 -23.74 14.01
C HIS A 90 11.23 -23.36 14.61
N PHE A 91 10.64 -22.24 14.17
CA PHE A 91 9.34 -21.79 14.65
C PHE A 91 8.21 -22.70 14.15
N LEU A 92 8.30 -23.15 12.90
CA LEU A 92 7.38 -24.13 12.32
C LEU A 92 7.33 -25.42 13.16
N GLU A 93 8.49 -26.05 13.39
CA GLU A 93 8.58 -27.34 14.06
C GLU A 93 8.18 -27.29 15.54
N LEU A 94 8.52 -26.22 16.27
CA LEU A 94 8.27 -26.13 17.70
C LEU A 94 6.91 -25.51 18.06
N PHE A 95 6.40 -24.59 17.24
CA PHE A 95 5.20 -23.80 17.57
C PHE A 95 4.05 -23.97 16.58
N LYS A 96 4.29 -23.84 15.26
CA LYS A 96 3.17 -23.95 14.29
C LYS A 96 2.56 -25.34 14.25
N ARG A 97 3.38 -26.40 14.25
CA ARG A 97 2.87 -27.79 14.28
C ARG A 97 2.14 -28.15 15.57
N THR A 98 2.40 -27.45 16.67
CA THR A 98 1.77 -27.70 17.98
C THR A 98 0.57 -26.80 18.25
N GLY A 99 0.48 -25.64 17.60
CA GLY A 99 -0.55 -24.62 17.83
C GLY A 99 -0.31 -23.79 19.10
N ASP A 100 0.86 -23.88 19.73
CA ASP A 100 1.14 -23.31 21.06
C ASP A 100 1.45 -21.80 21.01
N ILE A 101 0.40 -21.00 20.88
CA ILE A 101 0.49 -19.55 20.72
C ILE A 101 1.02 -18.82 21.97
N GLU A 102 0.77 -19.35 23.17
CA GLU A 102 1.23 -18.74 24.42
C GLU A 102 2.76 -18.84 24.55
N HIS A 103 3.32 -20.03 24.34
CA HIS A 103 4.78 -20.21 24.37
C HIS A 103 5.47 -19.54 23.19
N ALA A 104 4.84 -19.53 22.01
CA ALA A 104 5.35 -18.80 20.85
C ALA A 104 5.52 -17.30 21.13
N ARG A 105 4.54 -16.68 21.80
CA ARG A 105 4.61 -15.26 22.19
C ARG A 105 5.75 -15.01 23.17
N ALA A 106 5.85 -15.82 24.22
CA ALA A 106 6.93 -15.70 25.21
C ALA A 106 8.33 -15.88 24.58
N TYR A 107 8.44 -16.77 23.59
CA TYR A 107 9.66 -16.99 22.82
C TYR A 107 10.07 -15.76 22.01
N LEU A 108 9.15 -15.13 21.27
CA LEU A 108 9.45 -13.93 20.47
C LEU A 108 9.72 -12.69 21.32
N ASP A 109 8.98 -12.52 22.43
CA ASP A 109 9.24 -11.46 23.42
C ASP A 109 10.67 -11.56 23.99
N ARG A 110 11.20 -12.78 24.11
CA ARG A 110 12.58 -13.02 24.53
C ARG A 110 13.56 -12.71 23.41
N ILE A 111 13.33 -13.16 22.18
CA ILE A 111 14.18 -12.82 21.02
C ILE A 111 14.35 -11.31 20.86
N ALA A 112 13.28 -10.53 21.07
CA ALA A 112 13.31 -9.06 20.97
C ALA A 112 14.35 -8.39 21.89
N ARG A 113 14.77 -9.05 22.97
CA ARG A 113 15.78 -8.54 23.92
C ARG A 113 17.21 -8.63 23.41
N PHE A 114 17.46 -9.45 22.38
CA PHE A 114 18.76 -9.56 21.69
C PHE A 114 18.96 -8.49 20.61
N MET A 115 18.01 -7.56 20.47
CA MET A 115 18.04 -6.49 19.48
C MET A 115 17.94 -5.10 20.13
N PRO A 116 18.86 -4.71 21.03
CA PRO A 116 18.87 -3.36 21.58
C PRO A 116 19.11 -2.34 20.45
N ALA A 117 18.27 -1.31 20.38
CA ALA A 117 18.51 -0.18 19.46
C ALA A 117 19.77 0.60 19.86
N GLU A 118 20.03 0.66 21.17
CA GLU A 118 21.19 1.29 21.78
C GLU A 118 21.67 0.44 22.97
N GLY A 119 22.98 0.44 23.21
CA GLY A 119 23.59 -0.34 24.29
C GLY A 119 24.01 -1.75 23.88
N GLU A 120 24.45 -2.52 24.87
CA GLU A 120 24.94 -3.90 24.69
C GLU A 120 23.83 -4.91 24.95
N ILE A 121 23.93 -6.09 24.34
CA ILE A 121 23.07 -7.23 24.65
C ILE A 121 23.48 -7.76 26.03
N THR A 122 22.54 -7.75 26.98
CA THR A 122 22.78 -8.23 28.35
C THR A 122 22.25 -9.65 28.60
N GLU A 123 21.37 -10.15 27.73
CA GLU A 123 20.78 -11.48 27.84
C GLU A 123 21.79 -12.56 27.41
N THR A 124 21.73 -13.72 28.06
CA THR A 124 22.54 -14.89 27.68
C THR A 124 21.72 -15.77 26.73
N PRO A 125 22.24 -16.11 25.53
CA PRO A 125 21.48 -16.88 24.56
C PRO A 125 21.32 -18.34 24.99
N GLU A 126 20.09 -18.87 24.94
CA GLU A 126 19.73 -20.22 25.39
C GLU A 126 19.55 -21.21 24.24
N ASN A 127 19.24 -20.74 23.04
CA ASN A 127 19.02 -21.58 21.85
C ASN A 127 19.79 -21.05 20.61
N PRO A 128 19.88 -21.82 19.51
CA PRO A 128 20.62 -21.43 18.31
C PRO A 128 20.13 -20.12 17.66
N VAL A 129 18.83 -19.83 17.71
CA VAL A 129 18.27 -18.58 17.17
C VAL A 129 18.79 -17.38 17.96
N GLU A 130 18.76 -17.44 19.29
CA GLU A 130 19.30 -16.39 20.17
C GLU A 130 20.81 -16.23 19.99
N ARG A 131 21.56 -17.34 19.87
CA ARG A 131 23.01 -17.32 19.65
C ARG A 131 23.37 -16.64 18.33
N GLY A 132 22.73 -17.07 17.24
CA GLY A 132 22.93 -16.48 15.91
C GLY A 132 22.59 -14.99 15.89
N LEU A 133 21.44 -14.61 16.46
CA LEU A 133 21.02 -13.20 16.51
C LEU A 133 22.00 -12.34 17.32
N THR A 134 22.51 -12.86 18.44
CA THR A 134 23.52 -12.16 19.26
C THR A 134 24.79 -11.86 18.47
N ASP A 135 25.32 -12.85 17.74
CA ASP A 135 26.51 -12.68 16.92
C ASP A 135 26.25 -11.67 15.77
N LEU A 136 25.17 -11.88 15.03
CA LEU A 136 24.80 -11.06 13.88
C LEU A 136 24.53 -9.60 14.26
N TRP A 137 23.80 -9.36 15.33
CA TRP A 137 23.49 -8.01 15.82
C TRP A 137 24.79 -7.26 16.17
N ASN A 138 25.69 -7.90 16.91
CA ASN A 138 26.99 -7.32 17.30
C ASN A 138 27.91 -7.03 16.10
N ARG A 139 27.87 -7.86 15.05
CA ARG A 139 28.66 -7.66 13.83
C ARG A 139 28.09 -6.57 12.90
N THR A 140 26.79 -6.27 13.00
CA THR A 140 26.07 -5.45 12.01
C THR A 140 25.73 -4.05 12.53
N VAL A 141 25.19 -3.96 13.73
CA VAL A 141 24.49 -2.77 14.24
C VAL A 141 25.41 -1.67 14.75
N PRO A 142 26.50 -1.94 15.51
CA PRO A 142 27.35 -0.88 16.10
C PRO A 142 27.98 0.09 15.09
N HIS A 143 28.06 -0.28 13.82
CA HIS A 143 28.72 0.50 12.77
C HIS A 143 27.76 1.32 11.89
N ARG A 144 26.47 1.39 12.24
CA ARG A 144 25.43 2.02 11.41
C ARG A 144 24.82 3.25 12.06
N SER A 145 24.21 4.09 11.21
CA SER A 145 23.54 5.33 11.65
C SER A 145 22.39 5.00 12.63
N ALA A 146 22.07 5.93 13.53
CA ALA A 146 20.96 5.74 14.47
C ALA A 146 19.63 5.48 13.72
N GLY A 147 19.38 6.23 12.62
CA GLY A 147 18.21 6.03 11.77
C GLY A 147 18.15 4.62 11.20
N TRP A 148 19.23 4.11 10.60
CA TRP A 148 19.26 2.76 10.07
C TRP A 148 19.06 1.70 11.16
N ARG A 149 19.69 1.84 12.33
CA ARG A 149 19.54 0.90 13.46
C ARG A 149 18.09 0.79 13.93
N HIS A 150 17.37 1.91 14.02
CA HIS A 150 15.95 1.90 14.36
C HIS A 150 15.10 1.19 13.30
N ARG A 151 15.32 1.48 12.01
CA ARG A 151 14.60 0.84 10.91
C ARG A 151 14.85 -0.67 10.84
N PHE A 152 16.10 -1.09 10.98
CA PHE A 152 16.47 -2.51 10.94
C PHE A 152 15.92 -3.29 12.15
N ARG A 153 15.90 -2.66 13.33
CA ARG A 153 15.24 -3.26 14.51
C ARG A 153 13.74 -3.41 14.30
N GLU A 154 13.10 -2.41 13.73
CA GLU A 154 11.67 -2.45 13.44
C GLU A 154 11.34 -3.54 12.42
N SER A 155 12.07 -3.61 11.30
CA SER A 155 11.86 -4.65 10.29
C SER A 155 12.15 -6.06 10.82
N THR A 156 13.18 -6.22 11.66
CA THR A 156 13.46 -7.53 12.29
C THR A 156 12.36 -7.90 13.29
N ARG A 157 11.85 -6.95 14.09
CA ARG A 157 10.71 -7.22 14.99
C ARG A 157 9.47 -7.62 14.19
N ASN A 158 9.17 -6.90 13.12
CA ASN A 158 8.02 -7.19 12.27
C ASN A 158 8.10 -8.59 11.65
N LEU A 159 9.30 -9.00 11.20
CA LEU A 159 9.60 -10.36 10.73
C LEU A 159 9.25 -11.42 11.78
N LEU A 160 9.69 -11.22 13.02
CA LEU A 160 9.40 -12.15 14.12
C LEU A 160 7.89 -12.18 14.45
N ASP A 161 7.24 -11.02 14.41
CA ASP A 161 5.81 -10.89 14.68
C ASP A 161 4.93 -11.43 13.52
N GLU A 162 5.50 -11.79 12.36
CA GLU A 162 4.79 -12.51 11.28
C GLU A 162 4.34 -13.88 11.77
N SER A 163 5.24 -14.61 12.42
CA SER A 163 4.99 -16.00 12.82
C SER A 163 3.83 -16.15 13.80
N LEU A 164 3.55 -15.12 14.63
CA LEU A 164 2.35 -15.11 15.50
C LEU A 164 1.06 -14.91 14.72
N TRP A 165 1.09 -14.06 13.68
CA TRP A 165 -0.09 -13.83 12.85
C TRP A 165 -0.44 -15.07 12.04
N GLU A 166 0.57 -15.71 11.44
CA GLU A 166 0.40 -16.99 10.72
C GLU A 166 -0.14 -18.08 11.66
N LEU A 167 0.46 -18.22 12.85
CA LEU A 167 0.01 -19.18 13.86
C LEU A 167 -1.44 -18.95 14.31
N ALA A 168 -1.84 -17.70 14.51
CA ALA A 168 -3.22 -17.35 14.85
C ALA A 168 -4.18 -17.77 13.73
N ASN A 169 -3.84 -17.49 12.48
CA ASN A 169 -4.64 -17.89 11.32
C ASN A 169 -4.76 -19.41 11.18
N ILE A 170 -3.66 -20.15 11.38
CA ILE A 170 -3.65 -21.62 11.38
C ILE A 170 -4.58 -22.15 12.47
N ASN A 171 -4.45 -21.66 13.71
CA ASN A 171 -5.28 -22.08 14.85
C ASN A 171 -6.78 -21.80 14.61
N GLU A 172 -7.11 -20.71 13.92
CA GLU A 172 -8.49 -20.35 13.57
C GLU A 172 -8.97 -20.99 12.25
N SER A 173 -8.11 -21.68 11.52
CA SER A 173 -8.36 -22.14 10.14
C SER A 173 -8.88 -21.02 9.23
N ARG A 174 -8.33 -19.81 9.41
CA ARG A 174 -8.76 -18.58 8.74
C ARG A 174 -7.79 -18.23 7.62
N ILE A 175 -8.31 -18.14 6.40
CA ILE A 175 -7.56 -17.66 5.23
C ILE A 175 -7.82 -16.16 5.09
N ALA A 176 -6.76 -15.36 5.00
CA ALA A 176 -6.85 -13.92 4.78
C ALA A 176 -7.48 -13.61 3.41
N ASN A 177 -8.16 -12.47 3.29
CA ASN A 177 -8.59 -11.97 1.97
C ASN A 177 -7.42 -11.34 1.19
N PRO A 178 -7.51 -11.12 -0.14
CA PRO A 178 -6.39 -10.62 -0.92
C PRO A 178 -5.80 -9.28 -0.44
N ILE A 179 -6.65 -8.35 0.03
CA ILE A 179 -6.20 -7.03 0.53
C ILE A 179 -5.46 -7.20 1.86
N GLU A 180 -6.04 -7.96 2.79
CA GLU A 180 -5.42 -8.29 4.08
C GLU A 180 -4.09 -9.01 3.89
N TYR A 181 -4.05 -10.01 3.01
CA TYR A 181 -2.89 -10.85 2.77
C TYR A 181 -1.68 -10.01 2.34
N VAL A 182 -1.83 -9.16 1.32
CA VAL A 182 -0.72 -8.34 0.82
C VAL A 182 -0.29 -7.32 1.87
N ALA A 183 -1.23 -6.66 2.54
CA ALA A 183 -0.91 -5.70 3.59
C ALA A 183 -0.13 -6.35 4.75
N MET A 184 -0.58 -7.53 5.19
CA MET A 184 0.09 -8.26 6.26
C MET A 184 1.46 -8.76 5.81
N ARG A 185 1.56 -9.50 4.70
CA ARG A 185 2.86 -10.00 4.20
C ARG A 185 3.87 -8.88 3.99
N ARG A 186 3.45 -7.69 3.56
CA ARG A 186 4.36 -6.56 3.45
C ARG A 186 4.81 -6.02 4.81
N LYS A 187 3.88 -5.88 5.75
CA LYS A 187 4.17 -5.33 7.07
C LYS A 187 5.06 -6.25 7.88
N VAL A 188 4.80 -7.55 7.83
CA VAL A 188 5.41 -8.54 8.71
C VAL A 188 6.43 -9.42 8.00
N GLY A 189 6.42 -9.50 6.67
CA GLY A 189 7.34 -10.31 5.92
C GLY A 189 8.81 -9.90 6.02
N GLY A 190 9.71 -10.81 5.64
CA GLY A 190 11.15 -10.58 5.64
C GLY A 190 11.70 -9.66 4.54
N ALA A 191 10.87 -9.09 3.66
CA ALA A 191 11.36 -8.27 2.55
C ALA A 191 11.85 -6.86 2.96
N PRO A 192 11.16 -6.08 3.82
CA PRO A 192 11.72 -4.85 4.38
C PRO A 192 13.05 -5.09 5.12
N TRP A 193 13.16 -6.20 5.84
CA TRP A 193 14.41 -6.64 6.47
C TRP A 193 15.52 -6.88 5.44
N SER A 194 15.20 -7.58 4.34
CA SER A 194 16.12 -7.79 3.21
C SER A 194 16.55 -6.46 2.56
N ALA A 195 15.62 -5.51 2.42
CA ALA A 195 15.91 -4.19 1.87
C ALA A 195 16.92 -3.40 2.73
N ASN A 196 16.85 -3.53 4.07
CA ASN A 196 17.84 -2.90 4.95
C ASN A 196 19.23 -3.57 4.83
N LEU A 197 19.30 -4.87 4.59
CA LEU A 197 20.58 -5.57 4.32
C LEU A 197 21.18 -5.16 2.96
N ILE A 198 20.36 -4.82 1.98
CA ILE A 198 20.84 -4.24 0.71
C ILE A 198 21.51 -2.89 0.96
N GLU A 199 20.86 -1.98 1.71
CA GLU A 199 21.48 -0.70 2.13
C GLU A 199 22.83 -0.93 2.83
N HIS A 200 22.88 -1.92 3.74
CA HIS A 200 24.09 -2.29 4.49
C HIS A 200 25.22 -2.76 3.57
N SER A 201 24.93 -3.72 2.68
CA SER A 201 25.92 -4.40 1.83
C SER A 201 26.54 -3.48 0.78
N LEU A 202 25.78 -2.48 0.31
CA LEU A 202 26.22 -1.50 -0.67
C LEU A 202 26.80 -0.24 -0.03
N ASN A 203 26.65 -0.09 1.30
CA ASN A 203 26.94 1.13 2.03
C ASN A 203 26.26 2.36 1.37
N ALA A 204 24.99 2.20 1.01
CA ALA A 204 24.19 3.15 0.26
C ALA A 204 22.88 3.41 1.01
N GLU A 205 22.96 4.20 2.09
CA GLU A 205 21.79 4.60 2.87
C GLU A 205 20.99 5.65 2.09
N VAL A 206 19.67 5.48 2.01
CA VAL A 206 18.80 6.48 1.38
C VAL A 206 18.77 7.75 2.25
N PRO A 207 18.92 8.96 1.68
CA PRO A 207 18.88 10.20 2.47
C PRO A 207 17.57 10.36 3.25
N ASP A 208 17.66 10.73 4.52
CA ASP A 208 16.50 10.85 5.43
C ASP A 208 15.41 11.82 4.91
N GLU A 209 15.81 12.86 4.15
CA GLU A 209 14.90 13.84 3.55
C GLU A 209 13.91 13.23 2.54
N ILE A 210 14.28 12.11 1.90
CA ILE A 210 13.45 11.40 0.91
C ILE A 210 13.03 9.99 1.34
N ALA A 211 13.67 9.40 2.36
CA ALA A 211 13.44 8.00 2.74
C ALA A 211 11.99 7.69 3.13
N ALA A 212 11.28 8.66 3.71
CA ALA A 212 9.87 8.55 4.13
C ALA A 212 8.89 9.13 3.10
N LYS A 213 9.34 9.42 1.87
CA LYS A 213 8.49 9.94 0.81
C LYS A 213 7.87 8.81 0.01
N ARG A 214 6.63 9.01 -0.44
CA ARG A 214 5.83 8.01 -1.15
C ARG A 214 6.58 7.24 -2.24
N PRO A 215 7.34 7.86 -3.18
CA PRO A 215 8.03 7.07 -4.21
C PRO A 215 9.04 6.05 -3.64
N MET A 216 9.68 6.36 -2.51
CA MET A 216 10.59 5.43 -1.84
C MET A 216 9.82 4.32 -1.11
N GLU A 217 8.66 4.64 -0.52
CA GLU A 217 7.74 3.65 0.05
C GLU A 217 7.25 2.69 -1.03
N VAL A 218 6.73 3.21 -2.15
CA VAL A 218 6.24 2.41 -3.28
C VAL A 218 7.32 1.49 -3.84
N LEU A 219 8.58 1.94 -3.93
CA LEU A 219 9.67 1.06 -4.37
C LEU A 219 9.90 -0.11 -3.41
N ARG A 220 9.98 0.15 -2.11
CA ARG A 220 10.17 -0.88 -1.08
C ARG A 220 8.98 -1.83 -1.04
N ASP A 221 7.78 -1.30 -1.18
CA ASP A 221 6.53 -2.04 -1.10
C ASP A 221 6.34 -2.92 -2.35
N CYS A 222 6.59 -2.40 -3.54
CA CYS A 222 6.59 -3.20 -4.77
C CYS A 222 7.66 -4.29 -4.75
N PHE A 223 8.85 -3.97 -4.21
CA PHE A 223 9.89 -4.96 -4.00
C PHE A 223 9.39 -6.07 -3.07
N ALA A 224 8.87 -5.71 -1.89
CA ALA A 224 8.38 -6.65 -0.89
C ALA A 224 7.27 -7.54 -1.43
N ASP A 225 6.23 -6.97 -2.03
CA ASP A 225 5.13 -7.71 -2.62
C ASP A 225 5.66 -8.70 -3.66
N ALA A 226 6.56 -8.27 -4.54
CA ALA A 226 7.09 -9.13 -5.60
C ALA A 226 8.01 -10.25 -5.05
N VAL A 227 8.72 -10.02 -3.94
CA VAL A 227 9.47 -11.08 -3.24
C VAL A 227 8.51 -12.15 -2.72
N HIS A 228 7.48 -11.75 -1.99
CA HIS A 228 6.53 -12.67 -1.35
C HIS A 228 5.70 -13.44 -2.38
N LEU A 229 5.10 -12.74 -3.36
CA LEU A 229 4.29 -13.38 -4.41
C LEU A 229 5.09 -14.40 -5.23
N ARG A 230 6.38 -14.13 -5.49
CA ARG A 230 7.26 -15.10 -6.13
C ARG A 230 7.51 -16.30 -5.24
N ASN A 231 7.84 -16.07 -3.96
CA ASN A 231 8.06 -17.14 -3.01
C ASN A 231 6.85 -18.07 -2.94
N ASP A 232 5.65 -17.51 -2.77
CA ASP A 232 4.39 -18.26 -2.69
C ASP A 232 4.15 -19.18 -3.90
N LEU A 233 4.46 -18.72 -5.12
CA LEU A 233 4.34 -19.54 -6.34
C LEU A 233 5.29 -20.75 -6.32
N PHE A 234 6.45 -20.61 -5.70
CA PHE A 234 7.45 -21.67 -5.62
C PHE A 234 7.28 -22.58 -4.40
N SER A 235 6.76 -22.05 -3.29
CA SER A 235 6.60 -22.77 -2.02
C SER A 235 5.21 -23.38 -1.82
N TYR A 236 4.19 -23.01 -2.61
CA TYR A 236 2.80 -23.45 -2.47
C TYR A 236 2.65 -24.93 -2.14
N GLN A 237 3.31 -25.81 -2.89
CA GLN A 237 3.17 -27.24 -2.69
C GLN A 237 3.61 -27.67 -1.28
N ARG A 238 4.75 -27.16 -0.82
CA ARG A 238 5.29 -27.51 0.49
C ARG A 238 4.42 -26.92 1.61
N GLU A 239 4.09 -25.63 1.49
CA GLU A 239 3.28 -24.90 2.47
C GLU A 239 1.89 -25.52 2.65
N VAL A 240 1.19 -25.84 1.56
CA VAL A 240 -0.18 -26.33 1.61
C VAL A 240 -0.26 -27.84 1.84
N GLU A 241 0.63 -28.65 1.27
CA GLU A 241 0.55 -30.12 1.37
C GLU A 241 1.26 -30.70 2.62
N ASP A 242 2.28 -30.03 3.17
CA ASP A 242 3.11 -30.55 4.27
C ASP A 242 3.05 -29.67 5.54
N GLU A 243 3.18 -28.36 5.40
CA GLU A 243 3.27 -27.45 6.56
C GLU A 243 1.88 -27.11 7.14
N GLY A 244 0.82 -27.16 6.32
CA GLY A 244 -0.52 -26.71 6.70
C GLY A 244 -0.60 -25.19 6.81
N GLU A 245 0.31 -24.48 6.13
CA GLU A 245 0.37 -23.03 6.12
C GLU A 245 -0.79 -22.45 5.29
N LEU A 246 -1.40 -21.38 5.79
CA LEU A 246 -2.51 -20.68 5.16
C LEU A 246 -2.06 -19.38 4.47
N SER A 247 -0.84 -18.93 4.75
CA SER A 247 -0.28 -17.65 4.35
C SER A 247 0.39 -17.68 2.98
N ASN A 248 -0.32 -18.21 1.97
CA ASN A 248 0.14 -18.27 0.58
C ASN A 248 -0.85 -17.57 -0.38
N SER A 249 -0.38 -16.63 -1.19
CA SER A 249 -1.25 -15.87 -2.12
C SER A 249 -2.00 -16.74 -3.13
N VAL A 250 -1.44 -17.87 -3.59
CA VAL A 250 -2.13 -18.79 -4.51
C VAL A 250 -3.33 -19.41 -3.82
N LEU A 251 -3.19 -19.82 -2.55
CA LEU A 251 -4.31 -20.33 -1.76
C LEU A 251 -5.37 -19.25 -1.53
N VAL A 252 -4.94 -18.03 -1.19
CA VAL A 252 -5.82 -16.88 -0.99
C VAL A 252 -6.63 -16.58 -2.26
N PHE A 253 -5.98 -16.51 -3.42
CA PHE A 253 -6.64 -16.24 -4.70
C PHE A 253 -7.54 -17.40 -5.13
N GLU A 254 -7.11 -18.65 -4.93
CA GLU A 254 -7.91 -19.84 -5.23
C GLU A 254 -9.24 -19.81 -4.47
N LYS A 255 -9.19 -19.58 -3.15
CA LYS A 255 -10.39 -19.55 -2.30
C LYS A 255 -11.25 -18.33 -2.55
N PHE A 256 -10.65 -17.14 -2.67
CA PHE A 256 -11.38 -15.90 -2.83
C PHE A 256 -12.08 -15.81 -4.20
N LEU A 257 -11.38 -16.15 -5.29
CA LEU A 257 -11.95 -16.08 -6.64
C LEU A 257 -12.79 -17.31 -7.00
N GLY A 258 -12.70 -18.40 -6.22
CA GLY A 258 -13.39 -19.66 -6.49
C GLY A 258 -12.91 -20.32 -7.78
N CYS A 259 -11.62 -20.19 -8.10
CA CYS A 259 -11.00 -20.69 -9.33
C CYS A 259 -10.12 -21.92 -9.07
N SER A 260 -9.59 -22.53 -10.12
CA SER A 260 -8.63 -23.62 -9.99
C SER A 260 -7.27 -23.13 -9.48
N THR A 261 -6.47 -24.02 -8.90
CA THR A 261 -5.12 -23.69 -8.41
C THR A 261 -4.21 -23.11 -9.52
N GLN A 262 -4.34 -23.58 -10.77
CA GLN A 262 -3.59 -23.02 -11.90
C GLN A 262 -4.03 -21.59 -12.22
N GLU A 263 -5.33 -21.32 -12.28
CA GLU A 263 -5.84 -19.96 -12.53
C GLU A 263 -5.43 -19.00 -11.41
N ALA A 264 -5.42 -19.46 -10.15
CA ALA A 264 -4.93 -18.69 -9.02
C ALA A 264 -3.43 -18.39 -9.13
N ALA A 265 -2.61 -19.38 -9.51
CA ALA A 265 -1.17 -19.19 -9.72
C ALA A 265 -0.90 -18.19 -10.86
N ASP A 266 -1.66 -18.26 -11.95
CA ASP A 266 -1.55 -17.32 -13.07
C ASP A 266 -1.96 -15.90 -12.64
N ALA A 267 -3.03 -15.75 -11.84
CA ALA A 267 -3.46 -14.47 -11.30
C ALA A 267 -2.44 -13.86 -10.32
N VAL A 268 -1.81 -14.68 -9.47
CA VAL A 268 -0.71 -14.27 -8.58
C VAL A 268 0.51 -13.84 -9.40
N ASN A 269 0.85 -14.55 -10.47
CA ASN A 269 1.95 -14.13 -11.36
C ASN A 269 1.63 -12.84 -12.13
N ASN A 270 0.38 -12.61 -12.49
CA ASN A 270 -0.06 -11.33 -13.04
C ASN A 270 0.08 -10.20 -11.99
N LEU A 271 -0.24 -10.46 -10.72
CA LEU A 271 -0.04 -9.49 -9.64
C LEU A 271 1.44 -9.18 -9.46
N LEU A 272 2.28 -10.21 -9.35
CA LEU A 272 3.74 -10.11 -9.31
C LEU A 272 4.27 -9.24 -10.46
N THR A 273 3.85 -9.54 -11.69
CA THR A 273 4.24 -8.76 -12.87
C THR A 273 3.79 -7.31 -12.78
N SER A 274 2.58 -7.05 -12.28
CA SER A 274 2.06 -5.71 -12.08
C SER A 274 2.87 -4.90 -11.06
N ARG A 275 3.26 -5.53 -9.94
CA ARG A 275 4.12 -4.89 -8.92
C ARG A 275 5.51 -4.59 -9.47
N LEU A 276 6.07 -5.48 -10.29
CA LEU A 276 7.34 -5.22 -10.98
C LEU A 276 7.22 -4.06 -11.98
N HIS A 277 6.12 -3.96 -12.73
CA HIS A 277 5.88 -2.80 -13.60
C HIS A 277 5.77 -1.48 -12.82
N GLN A 278 5.07 -1.48 -11.67
CA GLN A 278 4.99 -0.31 -10.79
C GLN A 278 6.36 0.06 -10.22
N PHE A 279 7.16 -0.92 -9.79
CA PHE A 279 8.54 -0.70 -9.35
C PHE A 279 9.36 0.02 -10.43
N GLU A 280 9.35 -0.48 -11.67
CA GLU A 280 10.11 0.14 -12.77
C GLU A 280 9.61 1.55 -13.06
N HIS A 281 8.29 1.75 -13.12
CA HIS A 281 7.70 3.06 -13.36
C HIS A 281 8.14 4.07 -12.29
N THR A 282 8.04 3.67 -11.02
CA THR A 282 8.42 4.51 -9.87
C THR A 282 9.91 4.86 -9.93
N ALA A 283 10.77 3.88 -10.21
CA ALA A 283 12.21 4.07 -10.30
C ALA A 283 12.63 5.06 -11.40
N VAL A 284 11.95 5.03 -12.55
CA VAL A 284 12.35 5.85 -13.73
C VAL A 284 11.59 7.17 -13.86
N THR A 285 10.46 7.34 -13.17
CA THR A 285 9.63 8.56 -13.29
C THR A 285 9.47 9.31 -11.96
N GLU A 286 9.07 8.62 -10.89
CA GLU A 286 8.74 9.26 -9.61
C GLU A 286 10.00 9.61 -8.80
N VAL A 287 11.00 8.72 -8.74
CA VAL A 287 12.25 8.97 -8.00
C VAL A 287 13.06 10.14 -8.56
N PRO A 288 13.26 10.27 -9.90
CA PRO A 288 13.93 11.46 -10.44
C PRO A 288 13.20 12.77 -10.13
N ALA A 289 11.86 12.77 -10.20
CA ALA A 289 11.06 13.93 -9.84
C ALA A 289 11.21 14.28 -8.36
N LEU A 290 11.25 13.27 -7.47
CA LEU A 290 11.47 13.44 -6.04
C LEU A 290 12.84 14.08 -5.73
N PHE A 291 13.89 13.70 -6.48
CA PHE A 291 15.21 14.31 -6.32
C PHE A 291 15.21 15.81 -6.65
N ASP A 292 14.43 16.21 -7.64
CA ASP A 292 14.34 17.61 -8.06
C ASP A 292 13.41 18.41 -7.14
N GLU A 293 12.34 17.79 -6.62
CA GLU A 293 11.43 18.41 -5.64
C GLU A 293 12.13 18.72 -4.30
N HIS A 294 13.05 17.88 -3.87
CA HIS A 294 13.75 18.00 -2.58
C HIS A 294 15.21 18.48 -2.70
N ASP A 295 15.65 18.95 -3.87
CA ASP A 295 17.02 19.46 -4.10
C ASP A 295 18.13 18.47 -3.65
N VAL A 296 17.88 17.17 -3.82
CA VAL A 296 18.77 16.10 -3.36
C VAL A 296 20.13 16.21 -4.05
N GLN A 297 21.20 16.21 -3.26
CA GLN A 297 22.57 16.40 -3.76
C GLN A 297 23.06 15.22 -4.60
N PRO A 298 24.02 15.41 -5.53
CA PRO A 298 24.49 14.34 -6.43
C PRO A 298 24.95 13.05 -5.73
N ALA A 299 25.57 13.16 -4.55
CA ALA A 299 25.97 11.99 -3.76
C ALA A 299 24.76 11.18 -3.28
N GLY A 300 23.76 11.84 -2.67
CA GLY A 300 22.53 11.20 -2.22
C GLY A 300 21.70 10.60 -3.37
N ARG A 301 21.72 11.24 -4.55
CA ARG A 301 21.13 10.67 -5.77
C ARG A 301 21.83 9.36 -6.17
N ALA A 302 23.17 9.33 -6.14
CA ALA A 302 23.95 8.14 -6.49
C ALA A 302 23.74 6.99 -5.48
N GLU A 303 23.71 7.29 -4.18
CA GLU A 303 23.41 6.33 -3.11
C GLU A 303 22.00 5.74 -3.27
N THR A 304 21.00 6.59 -3.52
CA THR A 304 19.62 6.14 -3.76
C THR A 304 19.52 5.27 -5.01
N LEU A 305 20.18 5.63 -6.12
CA LEU A 305 20.18 4.80 -7.33
C LEU A 305 20.94 3.48 -7.14
N ALA A 306 21.99 3.45 -6.32
CA ALA A 306 22.68 2.21 -5.95
C ALA A 306 21.75 1.29 -5.13
N TYR A 307 21.00 1.85 -4.17
CA TYR A 307 19.97 1.13 -3.44
C TYR A 307 18.88 0.54 -4.36
N VAL A 308 18.33 1.35 -5.27
CA VAL A 308 17.34 0.88 -6.26
C VAL A 308 17.91 -0.24 -7.13
N LYS A 309 19.16 -0.12 -7.59
CA LYS A 309 19.85 -1.17 -8.35
C LYS A 309 20.02 -2.44 -7.53
N GLY A 310 20.31 -2.32 -6.24
CA GLY A 310 20.38 -3.43 -5.29
C GLY A 310 19.05 -4.18 -5.16
N LEU A 311 17.92 -3.46 -5.05
CA LEU A 311 16.58 -4.08 -5.05
C LEU A 311 16.31 -4.85 -6.37
N GLN A 312 16.74 -4.31 -7.51
CA GLN A 312 16.61 -4.98 -8.82
C GLN A 312 17.47 -6.25 -8.92
N ASP A 313 18.71 -6.19 -8.43
CA ASP A 313 19.61 -7.37 -8.39
C ASP A 313 19.06 -8.43 -7.45
N TRP A 314 18.54 -8.04 -6.29
CA TRP A 314 17.89 -8.97 -5.36
C TRP A 314 16.70 -9.67 -6.00
N GLN A 315 15.81 -8.93 -6.67
CA GLN A 315 14.64 -9.51 -7.32
C GLN A 315 15.02 -10.53 -8.41
N SER A 316 16.01 -10.20 -9.23
CA SER A 316 16.49 -11.08 -10.31
C SER A 316 17.22 -12.29 -9.75
N GLY A 317 18.07 -12.07 -8.75
CA GLY A 317 18.85 -13.11 -8.10
C GLY A 317 18.01 -14.09 -7.28
N GLY A 318 17.01 -13.59 -6.56
CA GLY A 318 16.05 -14.38 -5.82
C GLY A 318 15.31 -15.36 -6.74
N HIS A 319 14.92 -14.94 -7.94
CA HIS A 319 14.31 -15.84 -8.92
C HIS A 319 15.23 -17.01 -9.33
N GLU A 320 16.51 -16.73 -9.63
CA GLU A 320 17.47 -17.79 -9.99
C GLU A 320 17.71 -18.78 -8.85
N TRP A 321 17.69 -18.33 -7.59
CA TRP A 321 17.78 -19.23 -6.44
C TRP A 321 16.53 -20.09 -6.28
N HIS A 322 15.32 -19.54 -6.43
CA HIS A 322 14.07 -20.32 -6.35
C HIS A 322 14.01 -21.44 -7.41
N LEU A 323 14.59 -21.21 -8.59
CA LEU A 323 14.70 -22.23 -9.65
C LEU A 323 15.67 -23.38 -9.33
N ARG A 324 16.51 -23.27 -8.30
CA ARG A 324 17.60 -24.22 -8.00
C ARG A 324 17.55 -24.84 -6.61
N SER A 325 17.08 -24.09 -5.60
CA SER A 325 17.04 -24.56 -4.21
C SER A 325 16.11 -25.76 -4.05
N SER A 326 16.45 -26.67 -3.15
CA SER A 326 15.63 -27.86 -2.84
C SER A 326 14.29 -27.53 -2.16
N ARG A 327 14.15 -26.31 -1.61
CA ARG A 327 12.97 -25.86 -0.88
C ARG A 327 11.69 -25.76 -1.73
N TYR A 328 11.82 -25.72 -3.05
CA TYR A 328 10.75 -25.24 -3.94
C TYR A 328 10.29 -26.23 -5.00
N MET A 329 9.08 -26.00 -5.48
CA MET A 329 8.44 -26.73 -6.56
C MET A 329 8.99 -26.35 -7.94
N ASN A 330 10.27 -26.63 -8.21
CA ASN A 330 10.97 -26.24 -9.43
C ASN A 330 11.27 -27.38 -10.42
N LYS A 331 10.67 -28.58 -10.22
CA LYS A 331 10.85 -29.70 -11.16
C LYS A 331 10.41 -29.32 -12.57
N GLY A 332 11.28 -29.51 -13.56
CA GLY A 332 11.03 -29.17 -14.96
C GLY A 332 11.10 -27.67 -15.29
N ALA A 333 11.29 -26.79 -14.32
CA ALA A 333 11.34 -25.34 -14.54
C ALA A 333 12.56 -24.93 -15.40
N LEU A 334 13.72 -25.55 -15.17
CA LEU A 334 14.91 -25.33 -16.00
C LEU A 334 14.80 -25.96 -17.40
N ASP A 335 13.98 -27.01 -17.54
CA ASP A 335 13.75 -27.70 -18.81
C ASP A 335 12.81 -26.90 -19.72
N THR A 336 11.73 -26.32 -19.17
CA THR A 336 10.82 -25.41 -19.90
C THR A 336 11.49 -24.09 -20.30
N LEU A 337 12.51 -23.65 -19.56
CA LEU A 337 13.35 -22.49 -19.87
C LEU A 337 14.37 -22.73 -21.01
N SER A 338 14.54 -23.97 -21.47
CA SER A 338 15.57 -24.34 -22.45
C SER A 338 15.08 -24.39 -23.92
N GLY A 339 13.77 -24.30 -24.19
CA GLY A 339 13.22 -24.35 -25.56
C GLY A 339 13.57 -25.63 -26.34
N PRO A 340 13.10 -25.82 -27.58
CA PRO A 340 13.53 -26.96 -28.39
C PRO A 340 15.04 -26.84 -28.65
N GLU A 341 15.78 -27.89 -28.28
CA GLU A 341 17.25 -27.99 -28.36
C GLU A 341 17.81 -27.42 -29.67
N ILE A 342 18.42 -26.24 -29.61
CA ILE A 342 19.53 -25.95 -30.51
C ILE A 342 20.73 -26.68 -29.91
N LEU A 343 20.93 -27.91 -30.39
CA LEU A 343 22.06 -28.81 -30.11
C LEU A 343 23.35 -28.05 -29.77
N GLY A 344 23.74 -28.05 -28.49
CA GLY A 344 25.11 -27.79 -28.03
C GLY A 344 25.62 -26.34 -28.00
N GLY A 345 24.79 -25.33 -27.73
CA GLY A 345 25.21 -23.92 -27.59
C GLY A 345 25.53 -23.46 -26.14
N PRO A 346 26.39 -22.44 -25.94
CA PRO A 346 26.89 -22.05 -24.61
C PRO A 346 25.82 -21.36 -23.74
N THR A 347 25.84 -21.64 -22.43
CA THR A 347 24.95 -21.12 -21.38
C THR A 347 25.21 -19.63 -20.98
N GLY A 348 25.79 -18.83 -21.88
CA GLY A 348 26.24 -17.45 -21.60
C GLY A 348 25.21 -16.34 -21.87
N LEU A 349 25.63 -15.08 -21.79
CA LEU A 349 24.84 -13.83 -21.90
C LEU A 349 23.73 -13.80 -22.99
N GLY A 350 23.90 -14.54 -24.09
CA GLY A 350 22.91 -14.65 -25.16
C GLY A 350 21.61 -15.36 -24.77
N THR A 351 21.62 -16.31 -23.82
CA THR A 351 20.41 -17.00 -23.35
C THR A 351 19.62 -16.14 -22.38
N SER A 352 20.28 -15.42 -21.47
CA SER A 352 19.62 -14.50 -20.53
C SER A 352 18.94 -13.32 -21.24
N ALA A 353 19.56 -12.74 -22.27
CA ALA A 353 18.95 -11.67 -23.06
C ALA A 353 17.71 -12.16 -23.84
N ALA A 354 17.76 -13.40 -24.39
CA ALA A 354 16.61 -14.00 -25.06
C ALA A 354 15.45 -14.28 -24.08
N ARG A 355 15.74 -14.68 -22.83
CA ARG A 355 14.74 -14.88 -21.77
C ARG A 355 14.02 -13.58 -21.39
N ILE A 356 14.78 -12.48 -21.23
CA ILE A 356 14.22 -11.16 -20.94
C ILE A 356 13.32 -10.69 -22.08
N PHE A 357 13.79 -10.81 -23.34
CA PHE A 357 12.97 -10.43 -24.48
C PHE A 357 11.66 -11.21 -24.51
N ARG A 358 11.73 -12.54 -24.31
CA ARG A 358 10.55 -13.40 -24.27
C ARG A 358 9.59 -13.00 -23.14
N SER A 359 10.07 -12.84 -21.91
CA SER A 359 9.23 -12.48 -20.77
C SER A 359 8.58 -11.10 -20.95
N VAL A 360 9.34 -10.10 -21.40
CA VAL A 360 8.82 -8.76 -21.73
C VAL A 360 7.74 -8.83 -22.82
N THR A 361 7.95 -9.65 -23.86
CA THR A 361 6.92 -9.84 -24.91
C THR A 361 5.68 -10.56 -24.40
N ALA A 362 5.84 -11.54 -23.50
CA ALA A 362 4.74 -12.31 -22.93
C ALA A 362 3.86 -11.46 -22.01
N THR A 363 4.44 -10.51 -21.27
CA THR A 363 3.70 -9.65 -20.33
C THR A 363 3.33 -8.27 -20.88
N ALA A 364 3.79 -7.93 -22.08
CA ALA A 364 3.44 -6.68 -22.78
C ALA A 364 1.92 -6.43 -22.90
N PRO A 365 1.05 -7.43 -23.15
CA PRO A 365 -0.40 -7.22 -23.18
C PRO A 365 -0.96 -6.66 -21.86
N GLN A 366 -0.54 -7.23 -20.72
CA GLN A 366 -0.96 -6.74 -19.39
C GLN A 366 -0.53 -5.29 -19.18
N ARG A 367 0.74 -4.97 -19.49
CA ARG A 367 1.24 -3.60 -19.40
C ARG A 367 0.46 -2.65 -20.29
N THR A 368 0.13 -3.06 -21.51
CA THR A 368 -0.57 -2.24 -22.49
C THR A 368 -2.00 -1.93 -22.06
N ARG A 369 -2.72 -2.89 -21.45
CA ARG A 369 -4.08 -2.68 -20.92
C ARG A 369 -4.15 -1.51 -19.95
N ALA A 370 -3.15 -1.35 -19.08
CA ALA A 370 -3.09 -0.25 -18.12
C ALA A 370 -3.02 1.15 -18.77
N PHE A 371 -2.65 1.27 -20.05
CA PHE A 371 -2.50 2.56 -20.76
C PHE A 371 -3.46 2.75 -21.94
N THR A 372 -4.34 1.78 -22.22
CA THR A 372 -5.19 1.77 -23.43
C THR A 372 -6.67 1.91 -23.15
N HIS A 373 -7.05 2.20 -21.91
CA HIS A 373 -8.42 2.56 -21.58
C HIS A 373 -8.86 3.79 -22.38
N GLN A 374 -10.12 3.78 -22.82
CA GLN A 374 -10.72 4.89 -23.54
C GLN A 374 -11.54 5.72 -22.54
N PRO A 375 -11.12 6.96 -22.22
CA PRO A 375 -11.92 7.84 -21.38
C PRO A 375 -13.33 8.04 -21.96
N HIS A 376 -14.32 8.14 -21.07
CA HIS A 376 -15.74 8.27 -21.41
C HIS A 376 -16.33 7.06 -22.15
N GLU A 377 -15.80 5.86 -21.86
CA GLU A 377 -16.34 4.59 -22.36
C GLU A 377 -17.84 4.51 -22.06
N GLN A 378 -18.63 4.24 -23.11
CA GLN A 378 -20.08 4.06 -22.95
C GLN A 378 -20.35 2.70 -22.33
N LEU A 379 -20.88 2.70 -21.10
CA LEU A 379 -21.18 1.49 -20.39
C LEU A 379 -22.56 0.93 -20.76
N GLY A 380 -22.67 -0.39 -20.74
CA GLY A 380 -23.97 -1.06 -20.75
C GLY A 380 -24.72 -0.88 -19.42
N PRO A 381 -25.86 -1.55 -19.23
CA PRO A 381 -26.54 -1.57 -17.95
C PRO A 381 -25.60 -2.00 -16.81
N VAL A 382 -25.58 -1.24 -15.71
CA VAL A 382 -24.82 -1.56 -14.51
C VAL A 382 -25.79 -2.04 -13.44
N ALA A 383 -25.71 -3.33 -13.09
CA ALA A 383 -26.52 -3.90 -12.02
C ALA A 383 -25.71 -3.96 -10.73
N LEU A 384 -26.13 -3.21 -9.71
CA LEU A 384 -25.46 -3.22 -8.42
C LEU A 384 -25.80 -4.50 -7.65
N PRO A 385 -24.80 -5.19 -7.07
CA PRO A 385 -25.03 -6.36 -6.24
C PRO A 385 -25.65 -5.97 -4.90
N SER A 386 -26.31 -6.94 -4.26
CA SER A 386 -26.82 -6.76 -2.89
C SER A 386 -25.67 -6.82 -1.90
N LEU A 387 -25.48 -5.76 -1.11
CA LEU A 387 -24.41 -5.64 -0.13
C LEU A 387 -25.03 -5.49 1.26
N PRO A 388 -25.45 -6.61 1.90
CA PRO A 388 -26.09 -6.54 3.20
C PRO A 388 -25.09 -6.09 4.28
N LEU A 389 -25.42 -5.02 4.98
CA LEU A 389 -24.63 -4.51 6.10
C LEU A 389 -25.36 -4.87 7.41
N PRO A 390 -24.78 -5.69 8.30
CA PRO A 390 -25.47 -6.22 9.48
C PRO A 390 -25.57 -5.22 10.64
N PHE A 391 -25.19 -3.96 10.42
CA PHE A 391 -25.23 -2.91 11.42
C PHE A 391 -26.48 -2.05 11.26
N ARG A 392 -27.09 -1.66 12.38
CA ARG A 392 -28.30 -0.84 12.38
C ARG A 392 -27.96 0.58 11.94
N LEU A 393 -28.55 1.03 10.84
CA LEU A 393 -28.53 2.45 10.46
C LEU A 393 -29.22 3.31 11.53
N GLN A 394 -28.52 4.34 11.99
CA GLN A 394 -29.07 5.43 12.79
C GLN A 394 -28.87 6.73 12.04
N LEU A 395 -29.85 7.63 12.10
CA LEU A 395 -29.75 8.96 11.51
C LEU A 395 -29.97 9.99 12.62
N SER A 396 -29.15 11.05 12.60
CA SER A 396 -29.30 12.16 13.53
C SER A 396 -30.72 12.75 13.48
N PRO A 397 -31.35 13.02 14.63
CA PRO A 397 -32.66 13.69 14.69
C PRO A 397 -32.62 15.11 14.09
N HIS A 398 -31.43 15.66 13.85
CA HIS A 398 -31.23 17.00 13.30
C HIS A 398 -31.15 17.03 11.76
N LEU A 399 -31.21 15.89 11.07
CA LEU A 399 -31.14 15.79 9.60
C LEU A 399 -32.09 16.74 8.86
N ALA A 400 -33.35 16.81 9.30
CA ALA A 400 -34.34 17.66 8.65
C ALA A 400 -34.04 19.16 8.79
N ALA A 401 -33.39 19.56 9.88
CA ALA A 401 -32.94 20.93 10.07
C ALA A 401 -31.70 21.22 9.20
N GLU A 402 -30.78 20.27 9.11
CA GLU A 402 -29.56 20.40 8.29
C GLU A 402 -29.89 20.54 6.79
N ARG A 403 -30.79 19.70 6.26
CA ARG A 403 -31.25 19.81 4.86
C ARG A 403 -31.85 21.17 4.51
N LYS A 404 -32.50 21.85 5.45
CA LYS A 404 -33.11 23.18 5.19
C LYS A 404 -32.06 24.27 5.00
N LYS A 405 -30.89 24.12 5.60
CA LYS A 405 -29.81 25.13 5.58
C LYS A 405 -28.61 24.73 4.73
N ILE A 406 -28.64 23.57 4.04
CA ILE A 406 -27.51 23.05 3.25
C ILE A 406 -26.95 24.05 2.23
N THR A 407 -27.77 24.98 1.73
CA THR A 407 -27.29 26.00 0.76
C THR A 407 -26.63 27.21 1.41
N ASP A 408 -26.75 27.40 2.72
CA ASP A 408 -26.38 28.66 3.37
C ASP A 408 -24.86 28.83 3.46
N TRP A 409 -24.14 27.80 3.93
CA TRP A 409 -22.69 27.85 4.03
C TRP A 409 -22.00 27.79 2.65
N PRO A 410 -22.34 26.85 1.74
CA PRO A 410 -21.79 26.81 0.37
C PRO A 410 -21.97 28.10 -0.42
N ARG A 411 -23.13 28.78 -0.28
CA ARG A 411 -23.36 30.08 -0.92
C ARG A 411 -22.42 31.16 -0.39
N ARG A 412 -22.13 31.18 0.92
CA ARG A 412 -21.19 32.14 1.51
C ARG A 412 -19.74 31.87 1.12
N MET A 413 -19.36 30.61 0.96
CA MET A 413 -18.00 30.22 0.56
C MET A 413 -17.75 30.40 -0.95
N GLY A 414 -18.80 30.43 -1.76
CA GLY A 414 -18.71 30.67 -3.21
C GLY A 414 -18.88 29.43 -4.09
N PHE A 415 -19.15 28.24 -3.53
CA PHE A 415 -19.28 26.98 -4.29
C PHE A 415 -20.37 27.03 -5.38
N LEU A 416 -21.40 27.86 -5.18
CA LEU A 416 -22.51 28.03 -6.13
C LEU A 416 -22.28 29.13 -7.16
N SER A 417 -21.09 29.74 -7.18
CA SER A 417 -20.74 30.89 -8.02
C SER A 417 -19.61 30.62 -9.01
N GLU A 418 -18.82 29.56 -8.81
CA GLU A 418 -17.68 29.20 -9.66
C GLU A 418 -18.04 28.27 -10.83
N GLY A 419 -19.31 27.86 -10.95
CA GLY A 419 -19.81 27.10 -12.10
C GLY A 419 -19.63 25.58 -12.01
N VAL A 420 -18.96 25.07 -10.98
CA VAL A 420 -18.86 23.60 -10.71
C VAL A 420 -20.19 23.07 -10.18
N TRP A 421 -20.75 23.72 -9.15
CA TRP A 421 -22.04 23.35 -8.56
C TRP A 421 -23.11 24.43 -8.73
N ASP A 422 -24.34 23.98 -8.92
CA ASP A 422 -25.55 24.78 -8.74
C ASP A 422 -26.32 24.33 -7.48
N ALA A 423 -27.30 25.13 -7.04
CA ALA A 423 -28.07 24.81 -5.84
C ALA A 423 -28.86 23.48 -5.97
N THR A 424 -29.25 23.13 -7.21
CA THR A 424 -29.99 21.90 -7.49
C THR A 424 -29.11 20.66 -7.31
N ARG A 425 -27.87 20.69 -7.83
CA ARG A 425 -26.84 19.67 -7.70
C ARG A 425 -26.54 19.45 -6.22
N LEU A 426 -26.30 20.52 -5.47
CA LEU A 426 -26.05 20.46 -4.02
C LEU A 426 -27.21 19.76 -3.27
N HIS A 427 -28.46 20.09 -3.57
CA HIS A 427 -29.62 19.45 -2.94
C HIS A 427 -29.76 17.97 -3.33
N LYS A 428 -29.45 17.61 -4.58
CA LYS A 428 -29.52 16.23 -5.08
C LYS A 428 -28.40 15.34 -4.56
N ILE A 429 -27.21 15.91 -4.31
CA ILE A 429 -26.11 15.22 -3.64
C ILE A 429 -26.52 14.84 -2.19
N ASP A 430 -27.27 15.70 -1.50
CA ASP A 430 -27.84 15.46 -0.16
C ASP A 430 -26.80 15.00 0.89
N ILE A 431 -25.67 15.71 0.96
CA ILE A 431 -24.60 15.53 1.97
C ILE A 431 -25.13 15.44 3.41
N PRO A 432 -26.20 16.17 3.83
CA PRO A 432 -26.76 16.01 5.17
C PRO A 432 -27.14 14.57 5.55
N VAL A 433 -27.49 13.71 4.60
CA VAL A 433 -27.78 12.29 4.86
C VAL A 433 -26.52 11.54 5.26
N ALA A 434 -25.39 11.81 4.60
CA ALA A 434 -24.11 11.21 4.95
C ALA A 434 -23.74 11.61 6.38
N SER A 435 -23.67 12.91 6.68
CA SER A 435 -23.30 13.41 8.01
C SER A 435 -24.22 12.90 9.13
N ALA A 436 -25.53 12.82 8.87
CA ALA A 436 -26.50 12.30 9.84
C ALA A 436 -26.33 10.81 10.14
N GLY A 437 -25.84 10.02 9.18
CA GLY A 437 -25.52 8.59 9.37
C GLY A 437 -24.14 8.35 9.99
N LEU A 438 -23.16 9.18 9.65
CA LEU A 438 -21.80 9.12 10.18
C LEU A 438 -21.75 9.45 11.67
N CYS A 439 -22.48 10.50 12.08
CA CYS A 439 -22.47 11.00 13.45
C CYS A 439 -23.91 11.10 14.01
N PRO A 440 -24.61 9.98 14.20
CA PRO A 440 -26.04 9.98 14.54
C PRO A 440 -26.34 10.63 15.90
N ALA A 441 -25.39 10.56 16.84
CA ALA A 441 -25.50 11.17 18.16
C ALA A 441 -24.93 12.60 18.25
N ALA A 442 -24.39 13.16 17.16
CA ALA A 442 -23.75 14.47 17.20
C ALA A 442 -24.76 15.60 17.51
N PRO A 443 -24.37 16.59 18.34
CA PRO A 443 -25.17 17.78 18.55
C PRO A 443 -25.28 18.61 17.26
N PRO A 444 -26.29 19.51 17.15
CA PRO A 444 -26.57 20.24 15.91
C PRO A 444 -25.36 20.99 15.31
N GLU A 445 -24.57 21.68 16.14
CA GLU A 445 -23.42 22.46 15.67
C GLU A 445 -22.34 21.58 15.05
N GLN A 446 -22.12 20.41 15.66
CA GLN A 446 -21.15 19.45 15.18
C GLN A 446 -21.63 18.74 13.92
N LEU A 447 -22.90 18.35 13.86
CA LEU A 447 -23.48 17.79 12.64
C LEU A 447 -23.31 18.76 11.46
N SER A 448 -23.50 20.06 11.68
CA SER A 448 -23.28 21.07 10.65
C SER A 448 -21.81 21.21 10.28
N LEU A 449 -20.89 21.15 11.24
CA LEU A 449 -19.45 21.17 10.94
C LEU A 449 -19.04 19.96 10.09
N THR A 450 -19.50 18.75 10.44
CA THR A 450 -19.28 17.55 9.64
C THR A 450 -19.90 17.68 8.26
N THR A 451 -21.12 18.22 8.17
CA THR A 451 -21.80 18.46 6.88
C THR A 451 -21.00 19.43 6.00
N ASP A 452 -20.47 20.52 6.56
CA ASP A 452 -19.69 21.51 5.83
C ASP A 452 -18.34 20.93 5.35
N TRP A 453 -17.67 20.11 6.17
CA TRP A 453 -16.45 19.40 5.77
C TRP A 453 -16.67 18.41 4.62
N LEU A 454 -17.72 17.58 4.72
CA LEU A 454 -18.09 16.65 3.65
C LEU A 454 -18.48 17.42 2.39
N THR A 455 -19.19 18.54 2.54
CA THR A 455 -19.57 19.39 1.40
C THR A 455 -18.34 19.98 0.72
N TRP A 456 -17.34 20.45 1.47
CA TRP A 456 -16.08 20.94 0.93
C TRP A 456 -15.29 19.83 0.24
N GLY A 457 -15.17 18.64 0.86
CA GLY A 457 -14.45 17.49 0.28
C GLY A 457 -15.08 17.02 -1.03
N THR A 458 -16.42 16.86 -1.08
CA THR A 458 -17.11 16.46 -2.32
C THR A 458 -17.07 17.56 -3.39
N TYR A 459 -17.06 18.84 -3.01
CA TYR A 459 -16.86 19.93 -3.98
C TYR A 459 -15.43 19.95 -4.52
N ALA A 460 -14.44 19.66 -3.68
CA ALA A 460 -13.04 19.57 -4.10
C ALA A 460 -12.80 18.42 -5.08
N ASP A 461 -13.34 17.24 -4.80
CA ASP A 461 -13.35 16.09 -5.71
C ASP A 461 -13.87 16.46 -7.11
N ASP A 462 -15.05 17.10 -7.17
CA ASP A 462 -15.64 17.57 -8.43
C ASP A 462 -14.80 18.69 -9.08
N TYR A 463 -14.20 19.59 -8.29
CA TYR A 463 -13.35 20.67 -8.81
C TYR A 463 -12.06 20.13 -9.44
N TYR A 464 -11.39 19.18 -8.79
CA TYR A 464 -10.18 18.56 -9.35
C TYR A 464 -10.50 17.80 -10.63
N THR A 465 -11.61 17.07 -10.66
CA THR A 465 -12.07 16.31 -11.82
C THR A 465 -12.48 17.22 -12.98
N GLU A 466 -13.30 18.25 -12.73
CA GLU A 466 -13.89 19.08 -13.79
C GLU A 466 -12.97 20.23 -14.24
N ALA A 467 -12.14 20.78 -13.35
CA ALA A 467 -11.34 21.97 -13.63
C ALA A 467 -9.82 21.72 -13.75
N LEU A 468 -9.28 20.68 -13.11
CA LEU A 468 -7.82 20.46 -13.00
C LEU A 468 -7.32 19.17 -13.65
N SER A 469 -8.19 18.24 -14.04
CA SER A 469 -7.84 16.89 -14.52
C SER A 469 -6.93 16.87 -15.76
N HIS A 470 -6.86 17.97 -16.52
CA HIS A 470 -6.02 18.10 -17.70
C HIS A 470 -4.72 18.91 -17.48
N ASP A 471 -4.50 19.44 -16.27
CA ASP A 471 -3.33 20.26 -15.95
C ASP A 471 -2.72 19.87 -14.59
N LEU A 472 -1.75 18.94 -14.65
CA LEU A 472 -1.00 18.49 -13.47
C LEU A 472 -0.24 19.63 -12.78
N SER A 473 0.20 20.65 -13.51
CA SER A 473 0.93 21.78 -12.91
C SER A 473 -0.03 22.66 -12.12
N ALA A 474 -1.21 22.94 -12.67
CA ALA A 474 -2.28 23.66 -11.96
C ALA A 474 -2.76 22.89 -10.74
N ALA A 475 -2.93 21.56 -10.84
CA ALA A 475 -3.28 20.72 -9.69
C ALA A 475 -2.25 20.84 -8.57
N ARG A 476 -0.95 20.66 -8.88
CA ARG A 476 0.14 20.80 -7.89
C ARG A 476 0.16 22.17 -7.22
N LEU A 477 0.07 23.24 -8.00
CA LEU A 477 0.07 24.61 -7.47
C LEU A 477 -1.15 24.89 -6.60
N THR A 478 -2.32 24.36 -6.98
CA THR A 478 -3.55 24.48 -6.20
C THR A 478 -3.42 23.74 -4.87
N THR A 479 -2.92 22.50 -4.88
CA THR A 479 -2.67 21.69 -3.67
C THR A 479 -1.70 22.39 -2.73
N GLU A 480 -0.54 22.84 -3.21
CA GLU A 480 0.44 23.56 -2.39
C GLU A 480 -0.13 24.85 -1.79
N ARG A 481 -0.97 25.54 -2.55
CA ARG A 481 -1.64 26.75 -2.06
C ARG A 481 -2.71 26.43 -1.02
N LEU A 482 -3.44 25.32 -1.13
CA LEU A 482 -4.42 24.88 -0.11
C LEU A 482 -3.76 24.63 1.25
N LYS A 483 -2.52 24.09 1.27
CA LYS A 483 -1.75 23.88 2.51
C LYS A 483 -1.55 25.17 3.30
N LEU A 484 -1.43 26.32 2.62
CA LEU A 484 -1.27 27.63 3.27
C LEU A 484 -2.52 28.09 4.05
N PHE A 485 -3.68 27.48 3.83
CA PHE A 485 -4.93 27.78 4.54
C PHE A 485 -5.13 26.94 5.80
N MET A 486 -4.12 26.11 6.16
CA MET A 486 -4.10 25.31 7.38
C MET A 486 -2.93 25.70 8.30
N PRO A 487 -2.77 26.98 8.69
CA PRO A 487 -1.62 27.42 9.47
C PRO A 487 -1.61 26.78 10.87
N THR A 488 -0.46 26.22 11.25
CA THR A 488 -0.20 25.69 12.60
C THR A 488 0.68 26.62 13.43
N ASP A 489 1.43 27.51 12.79
CA ASP A 489 2.40 28.44 13.39
C ASP A 489 1.81 29.82 13.76
N GLY A 490 0.50 30.00 13.61
CA GLY A 490 -0.22 31.24 13.92
C GLY A 490 -0.07 32.36 12.89
N LYS A 491 0.63 32.13 11.76
CA LYS A 491 0.63 33.08 10.64
C LYS A 491 -0.75 33.11 9.97
N PRO A 492 -1.26 34.29 9.59
CA PRO A 492 -2.51 34.36 8.85
C PRO A 492 -2.34 33.71 7.47
N PRO A 493 -3.35 32.98 6.98
CA PRO A 493 -3.32 32.45 5.62
C PRO A 493 -3.32 33.61 4.61
N PRO A 494 -2.88 33.38 3.35
CA PRO A 494 -3.01 34.37 2.30
C PRO A 494 -4.49 34.70 2.02
N THR A 495 -4.76 35.78 1.28
CA THR A 495 -6.13 36.08 0.84
C THR A 495 -6.65 34.95 -0.07
N PRO A 496 -7.79 34.33 0.25
CA PRO A 496 -8.41 33.33 -0.62
C PRO A 496 -8.76 33.90 -2.00
N GLN A 497 -8.52 33.12 -3.04
CA GLN A 497 -8.82 33.45 -4.44
C GLN A 497 -9.91 32.57 -5.04
N THR A 498 -10.15 31.39 -4.47
CA THR A 498 -11.16 30.43 -4.90
C THR A 498 -12.12 30.11 -3.76
N ALA A 499 -13.26 29.52 -4.11
CA ALA A 499 -14.22 29.03 -3.13
C ALA A 499 -13.62 27.86 -2.33
N LEU A 500 -12.79 27.01 -2.94
CA LEU A 500 -12.04 25.96 -2.24
C LEU A 500 -11.17 26.52 -1.11
N GLU A 501 -10.37 27.54 -1.42
CA GLU A 501 -9.51 28.23 -0.43
C GLU A 501 -10.35 28.89 0.66
N THR A 502 -11.45 29.55 0.28
CA THR A 502 -12.34 30.24 1.21
C THR A 502 -13.01 29.26 2.18
N GLY A 503 -13.49 28.13 1.64
CA GLY A 503 -14.10 27.05 2.41
C GLY A 503 -13.11 26.41 3.39
N LEU A 504 -11.90 26.05 2.92
CA LEU A 504 -10.88 25.43 3.76
C LEU A 504 -10.43 26.37 4.88
N ALA A 505 -10.20 27.66 4.59
CA ALA A 505 -9.84 28.64 5.60
C ALA A 505 -10.91 28.76 6.71
N ASN A 506 -12.19 28.75 6.32
CA ASN A 506 -13.31 28.83 7.26
C ASN A 506 -13.42 27.55 8.12
N LEU A 507 -13.33 26.38 7.48
CA LEU A 507 -13.38 25.09 8.15
C LEU A 507 -12.21 24.91 9.12
N TRP A 508 -10.99 25.23 8.67
CA TRP A 508 -9.79 25.17 9.50
C TRP A 508 -9.94 25.98 10.77
N GLN A 509 -10.41 27.23 10.67
CA GLN A 509 -10.63 28.10 11.83
C GLN A 509 -11.67 27.52 12.80
N ARG A 510 -12.78 26.98 12.28
CA ARG A 510 -13.88 26.42 13.09
C ARG A 510 -13.48 25.11 13.79
N THR A 511 -12.65 24.31 13.15
CA THR A 511 -12.23 23.00 13.66
C THR A 511 -11.06 23.08 14.62
N THR A 512 -10.05 23.91 14.32
CA THR A 512 -8.76 23.87 15.02
C THR A 512 -8.61 24.84 16.19
N GLY A 513 -9.59 25.73 16.39
CA GLY A 513 -9.61 26.68 17.50
C GLY A 513 -9.46 26.03 18.89
N PRO A 514 -10.18 24.92 19.18
CA PRO A 514 -10.08 24.20 20.45
C PRO A 514 -8.88 23.26 20.57
N LEU A 515 -8.20 22.94 19.47
CA LEU A 515 -7.15 21.91 19.44
C LEU A 515 -5.83 22.42 20.02
N SER A 516 -5.11 21.52 20.71
CA SER A 516 -3.71 21.74 21.06
C SER A 516 -2.83 21.85 19.80
N PRO A 517 -1.61 22.42 19.90
CA PRO A 517 -0.70 22.49 18.76
C PRO A 517 -0.41 21.13 18.11
N ALA A 518 -0.26 20.07 18.92
CA ALA A 518 0.00 18.73 18.42
C ALA A 518 -1.22 18.13 17.69
N GLU A 519 -2.42 18.27 18.25
CA GLU A 519 -3.66 17.82 17.60
C GLU A 519 -3.93 18.60 16.30
N ARG A 520 -3.60 19.89 16.28
CA ARG A 520 -3.72 20.72 15.07
C ARG A 520 -2.76 20.25 13.98
N GLU A 521 -1.53 19.94 14.32
CA GLU A 521 -0.55 19.41 13.35
C GLU A 521 -0.96 18.02 12.85
N ALA A 522 -1.46 17.15 13.74
CA ALA A 522 -1.99 15.85 13.34
C ALA A 522 -3.19 15.99 12.38
N PHE A 523 -4.14 16.87 12.69
CA PHE A 523 -5.29 17.13 11.81
C PHE A 523 -4.85 17.76 10.48
N ARG A 524 -3.84 18.63 10.49
CA ARG A 524 -3.23 19.17 9.26
C ARG A 524 -2.70 18.03 8.39
N ALA A 525 -1.90 17.12 8.98
CA ALA A 525 -1.31 16.00 8.25
C ALA A 525 -2.38 15.09 7.61
N THR A 526 -3.49 14.84 8.31
CA THR A 526 -4.64 14.09 7.75
C THR A 526 -5.21 14.79 6.50
N VAL A 527 -5.41 16.11 6.53
CA VAL A 527 -5.94 16.84 5.37
C VAL A 527 -4.90 16.92 4.24
N GLU A 528 -3.63 17.14 4.57
CA GLU A 528 -2.53 17.18 3.59
C GLU A 528 -2.39 15.85 2.85
N SER A 529 -2.44 14.72 3.56
CA SER A 529 -2.42 13.38 2.97
C SER A 529 -3.52 13.18 1.92
N MET A 530 -4.74 13.66 2.21
CA MET A 530 -5.87 13.58 1.28
C MET A 530 -5.67 14.49 0.07
N ILE A 531 -5.33 15.77 0.24
CA ILE A 531 -5.21 16.70 -0.91
C ILE A 531 -3.99 16.40 -1.80
N ASP A 532 -2.91 15.85 -1.23
CA ASP A 532 -1.75 15.38 -1.99
C ASP A 532 -2.11 14.15 -2.84
N SER A 533 -3.04 13.31 -2.36
CA SER A 533 -3.49 12.13 -3.10
C SER A 533 -4.29 12.47 -4.37
N TRP A 534 -4.97 13.62 -4.43
CA TRP A 534 -5.65 14.07 -5.66
C TRP A 534 -4.67 14.44 -6.78
N VAL A 535 -3.46 14.90 -6.44
CA VAL A 535 -2.40 15.16 -7.43
C VAL A 535 -1.97 13.86 -8.11
N TRP A 536 -1.95 12.75 -7.38
CA TRP A 536 -1.68 11.43 -7.94
C TRP A 536 -2.78 10.97 -8.90
N GLU A 537 -4.06 11.27 -8.62
CA GLU A 537 -5.17 10.98 -9.55
C GLU A 537 -5.00 11.77 -10.86
N VAL A 538 -4.72 13.07 -10.77
CA VAL A 538 -4.46 13.92 -11.94
C VAL A 538 -3.21 13.45 -12.71
N ALA A 539 -2.16 13.00 -12.03
CA ALA A 539 -0.96 12.49 -12.68
C ALA A 539 -1.24 11.21 -13.48
N ASN A 540 -2.03 10.28 -12.92
CA ASN A 540 -2.47 9.08 -13.62
C ASN A 540 -3.37 9.42 -14.82
N GLN A 541 -4.29 10.38 -14.67
CA GLN A 541 -5.13 10.87 -15.76
C GLN A 541 -4.29 11.44 -16.91
N ALA A 542 -3.28 12.26 -16.59
CA ALA A 542 -2.38 12.85 -17.58
C ALA A 542 -1.55 11.80 -18.33
N GLN A 543 -1.30 10.64 -17.71
CA GLN A 543 -0.57 9.51 -18.31
C GLN A 543 -1.48 8.48 -18.98
N ASN A 544 -2.81 8.66 -18.90
CA ASN A 544 -3.81 7.64 -19.22
C ASN A 544 -3.53 6.28 -18.53
N ARG A 545 -3.08 6.32 -17.27
CA ARG A 545 -2.62 5.14 -16.54
C ARG A 545 -3.66 4.67 -15.53
N ILE A 546 -4.19 3.47 -15.74
CA ILE A 546 -4.89 2.73 -14.69
C ILE A 546 -3.84 2.28 -13.66
N PRO A 547 -3.97 2.66 -12.38
CA PRO A 547 -3.05 2.22 -11.34
C PRO A 547 -3.13 0.70 -11.16
N ASP A 548 -2.04 0.07 -10.70
CA ASP A 548 -2.11 -1.34 -10.36
C ASP A 548 -3.00 -1.57 -9.13
N PRO A 549 -3.55 -2.78 -8.93
CA PRO A 549 -4.54 -3.02 -7.87
C PRO A 549 -4.08 -2.65 -6.46
N ILE A 550 -2.79 -2.80 -6.16
CA ILE A 550 -2.28 -2.53 -4.82
C ILE A 550 -2.06 -1.03 -4.63
N ASP A 551 -1.39 -0.37 -5.59
CA ASP A 551 -1.24 1.10 -5.58
C ASP A 551 -2.61 1.79 -5.54
N TYR A 552 -3.62 1.23 -6.22
CA TYR A 552 -4.99 1.69 -6.17
C TYR A 552 -5.60 1.61 -4.77
N VAL A 553 -5.59 0.44 -4.12
CA VAL A 553 -6.17 0.25 -2.77
C VAL A 553 -5.54 1.22 -1.77
N GLU A 554 -4.22 1.35 -1.79
CA GLU A 554 -3.48 2.22 -0.87
C GLU A 554 -3.81 3.69 -1.07
N MET A 555 -3.85 4.13 -2.32
CA MET A 555 -4.19 5.50 -2.64
C MET A 555 -5.67 5.76 -2.38
N ARG A 556 -6.56 4.78 -2.56
CA ARG A 556 -7.99 4.94 -2.33
C ARG A 556 -8.32 5.21 -0.87
N ARG A 557 -7.56 4.64 0.08
CA ARG A 557 -7.65 4.98 1.51
C ARG A 557 -7.36 6.46 1.79
N ARG A 558 -6.49 7.09 0.99
CA ARG A 558 -6.15 8.52 1.08
C ARG A 558 -7.13 9.39 0.29
N THR A 559 -7.46 9.04 -0.95
CA THR A 559 -8.31 9.87 -1.84
C THR A 559 -9.76 9.90 -1.40
N PHE A 560 -10.27 8.83 -0.78
CA PHE A 560 -11.65 8.77 -0.28
C PHE A 560 -11.89 9.65 0.96
N GLY A 561 -10.83 10.00 1.71
CA GLY A 561 -10.94 10.87 2.88
C GLY A 561 -11.51 10.22 4.15
N SER A 562 -11.48 8.88 4.26
CA SER A 562 -11.95 8.16 5.47
C SER A 562 -11.26 8.66 6.75
N GLU A 563 -9.96 8.91 6.70
CA GLU A 563 -9.20 9.40 7.85
C GLU A 563 -9.66 10.80 8.30
N LEU A 564 -9.99 11.68 7.36
CA LEU A 564 -10.57 13.00 7.65
C LEU A 564 -11.93 12.85 8.34
N VAL A 565 -12.81 12.01 7.79
CA VAL A 565 -14.15 11.77 8.35
C VAL A 565 -14.07 11.19 9.76
N THR A 566 -13.21 10.19 9.97
CA THR A 566 -12.99 9.58 11.28
C THR A 566 -12.38 10.59 12.25
N SER A 567 -11.40 11.39 11.84
CA SER A 567 -10.79 12.44 12.66
C SER A 567 -11.80 13.50 13.10
N ILE A 568 -12.65 14.00 12.19
CA ILE A 568 -13.72 14.95 12.54
C ILE A 568 -14.71 14.32 13.52
N SER A 569 -15.04 13.04 13.33
CA SER A 569 -15.95 12.30 14.21
C SER A 569 -15.34 12.04 15.61
N ARG A 570 -14.00 11.97 15.74
CA ARG A 570 -13.32 11.84 17.03
C ARG A 570 -13.32 13.14 17.83
N LEU A 571 -13.27 14.30 17.17
CA LEU A 571 -13.34 15.61 17.84
C LEU A 571 -14.61 15.79 18.69
N THR A 572 -15.64 14.97 18.45
CA THR A 572 -16.94 15.05 19.11
C THR A 572 -17.01 14.26 20.41
N ASN A 573 -16.15 13.26 20.58
CA ASN A 573 -16.33 12.22 21.59
C ASN A 573 -15.32 12.29 22.74
N SER A 574 -14.35 13.22 22.72
CA SER A 574 -13.32 13.44 23.75
C SER A 574 -12.57 12.17 24.22
N ARG A 575 -12.65 11.09 23.44
CA ARG A 575 -12.14 9.77 23.80
C ARG A 575 -11.06 9.39 22.79
N THR A 576 -9.82 9.68 23.15
CA THR A 576 -8.65 9.32 22.35
C THR A 576 -8.19 7.93 22.77
N VAL A 577 -8.04 7.03 21.79
CA VAL A 577 -7.29 5.78 22.01
C VAL A 577 -5.87 6.16 22.43
N PRO A 578 -5.31 5.57 23.51
CA PRO A 578 -3.94 5.85 23.91
C PRO A 578 -2.97 5.66 22.73
N PRO A 579 -1.98 6.55 22.51
CA PRO A 579 -1.06 6.46 21.37
C PRO A 579 -0.33 5.12 21.28
N GLU A 580 -0.08 4.48 22.42
CA GLU A 580 0.55 3.17 22.54
C GLU A 580 -0.30 2.02 21.96
N ILE A 581 -1.62 2.20 21.92
CA ILE A 581 -2.60 1.23 21.39
C ILE A 581 -2.99 1.58 19.94
N HIS A 582 -2.87 2.85 19.54
CA HIS A 582 -3.22 3.28 18.18
C HIS A 582 -2.42 2.57 17.09
N ARG A 583 -1.17 2.16 17.38
CA ARG A 583 -0.32 1.41 16.44
C ARG A 583 -0.51 -0.12 16.54
N ASN A 584 -1.54 -0.56 17.25
CA ASN A 584 -1.84 -1.98 17.38
C ASN A 584 -2.57 -2.47 16.11
N ARG A 585 -2.17 -3.65 15.63
CA ARG A 585 -2.70 -4.29 14.42
C ARG A 585 -4.23 -4.46 14.44
N VAL A 586 -4.83 -4.70 15.61
CA VAL A 586 -6.29 -4.82 15.73
C VAL A 586 -6.98 -3.49 15.42
N ILE A 587 -6.40 -2.37 15.86
CA ILE A 587 -6.97 -1.04 15.60
C ILE A 587 -6.79 -0.65 14.14
N GLU A 588 -5.61 -0.89 13.57
CA GLU A 588 -5.37 -0.68 12.14
C GLU A 588 -6.32 -1.54 11.29
N ALA A 589 -6.51 -2.82 11.62
CA ALA A 589 -7.45 -3.69 10.91
C ALA A 589 -8.89 -3.15 10.97
N LEU A 590 -9.34 -2.62 12.11
CA LEU A 590 -10.65 -1.96 12.22
C LEU A 590 -10.76 -0.74 11.32
N GLU A 591 -9.77 0.15 11.35
CA GLU A 591 -9.77 1.38 10.56
C GLU A 591 -9.71 1.10 9.06
N ASP A 592 -8.76 0.26 8.64
CA ASP A 592 -8.53 -0.10 7.25
C ASP A 592 -9.73 -0.86 6.67
N SER A 593 -10.25 -1.88 7.36
CA SER A 593 -11.39 -2.65 6.85
C SER A 593 -12.68 -1.82 6.75
N ALA A 594 -12.92 -0.90 7.68
CA ALA A 594 -14.07 0.01 7.61
C ALA A 594 -13.92 1.05 6.50
N ALA A 595 -12.72 1.63 6.35
CA ALA A 595 -12.41 2.54 5.26
C ALA A 595 -12.53 1.84 3.90
N ASP A 596 -12.01 0.62 3.79
CA ASP A 596 -12.05 -0.18 2.58
C ASP A 596 -13.47 -0.54 2.16
N TYR A 597 -14.30 -0.97 3.10
CA TYR A 597 -15.71 -1.15 2.81
C TYR A 597 -16.36 0.14 2.27
N ALA A 598 -16.11 1.29 2.91
CA ALA A 598 -16.74 2.54 2.54
C ALA A 598 -16.38 3.00 1.11
N TRP A 599 -15.10 2.92 0.71
CA TRP A 599 -14.69 3.31 -0.64
C TRP A 599 -15.04 2.25 -1.69
N LEU A 600 -15.04 0.95 -1.37
CA LEU A 600 -15.51 -0.10 -2.29
C LEU A 600 -17.00 0.08 -2.64
N ILE A 601 -17.82 0.45 -1.65
CA ILE A 601 -19.22 0.82 -1.89
C ILE A 601 -19.29 2.04 -2.80
N ASN A 602 -18.47 3.07 -2.57
CA ASN A 602 -18.45 4.22 -3.46
C ASN A 602 -18.15 3.82 -4.90
N ASP A 603 -17.06 3.10 -5.13
CA ASP A 603 -16.64 2.68 -6.47
C ASP A 603 -17.71 1.87 -7.21
N LEU A 604 -18.47 1.02 -6.50
CA LEU A 604 -19.60 0.29 -7.11
C LEU A 604 -20.72 1.25 -7.56
N PHE A 605 -21.11 2.20 -6.72
CA PHE A 605 -22.19 3.16 -7.02
C PHE A 605 -21.75 4.24 -8.01
N SER A 606 -20.48 4.65 -7.97
CA SER A 606 -19.92 5.71 -8.80
C SER A 606 -19.38 5.21 -10.13
N TYR A 607 -19.23 3.90 -10.34
CA TYR A 607 -18.65 3.31 -11.56
C TYR A 607 -19.14 3.95 -12.85
N ARG A 608 -20.46 4.13 -12.99
CA ARG A 608 -21.01 4.76 -14.20
C ARG A 608 -20.68 6.25 -14.31
N LYS A 609 -20.83 7.00 -13.22
CA LYS A 609 -20.43 8.42 -13.15
C LYS A 609 -18.98 8.59 -13.57
N GLU A 610 -18.09 7.83 -12.95
CA GLU A 610 -16.65 7.97 -13.11
C GLU A 610 -16.19 7.55 -14.51
N ILE A 611 -16.62 6.40 -15.02
CA ILE A 611 -16.12 5.88 -16.29
C ILE A 611 -16.79 6.53 -17.51
N GLU A 612 -18.12 6.64 -17.51
CA GLU A 612 -18.88 7.11 -18.69
C GLU A 612 -18.93 8.64 -18.78
N TYR A 613 -19.09 9.34 -17.64
CA TYR A 613 -19.30 10.79 -17.64
C TYR A 613 -18.00 11.56 -17.38
N GLU A 614 -17.17 11.11 -16.46
CA GLU A 614 -15.94 11.81 -16.06
C GLU A 614 -14.70 11.31 -16.81
N GLY A 615 -14.73 10.10 -17.36
CA GLY A 615 -13.57 9.49 -18.01
C GLY A 615 -12.42 9.22 -17.04
N ALA A 616 -12.75 9.00 -15.76
CA ALA A 616 -11.81 8.75 -14.68
C ALA A 616 -11.20 7.35 -14.80
N LEU A 617 -9.99 7.19 -14.25
CA LEU A 617 -9.25 5.93 -14.25
C LEU A 617 -9.23 5.24 -12.88
N HIS A 618 -9.79 5.89 -11.86
CA HIS A 618 -9.67 5.55 -10.46
C HIS A 618 -10.96 4.93 -9.94
N ASN A 619 -11.22 3.68 -10.33
CA ASN A 619 -12.37 2.91 -9.85
C ASN A 619 -12.01 1.43 -9.71
N ALA A 620 -12.34 0.78 -8.59
CA ALA A 620 -12.03 -0.63 -8.33
C ALA A 620 -12.55 -1.56 -9.42
N VAL A 621 -13.75 -1.31 -9.97
CA VAL A 621 -14.33 -2.14 -11.03
C VAL A 621 -13.48 -2.05 -12.30
N LEU A 622 -13.05 -0.84 -12.69
CA LEU A 622 -12.17 -0.65 -13.85
C LEU A 622 -10.80 -1.32 -13.62
N VAL A 623 -10.22 -1.14 -12.44
CA VAL A 623 -8.92 -1.72 -12.06
C VAL A 623 -8.99 -3.25 -12.11
N VAL A 624 -9.99 -3.86 -11.48
CA VAL A 624 -10.20 -5.32 -11.49
C VAL A 624 -10.46 -5.83 -12.90
N ARG A 625 -11.32 -5.17 -13.68
CA ARG A 625 -11.63 -5.52 -15.08
C ARG A 625 -10.36 -5.55 -15.94
N SER A 626 -9.54 -4.52 -15.84
CA SER A 626 -8.27 -4.39 -16.59
C SER A 626 -7.21 -5.41 -16.13
N PHE A 627 -7.08 -5.59 -14.81
CA PHE A 627 -6.06 -6.44 -14.22
C PHE A 627 -6.32 -7.94 -14.45
N LEU A 628 -7.52 -8.41 -14.11
CA LEU A 628 -7.92 -9.83 -14.26
C LEU A 628 -8.37 -10.17 -15.69
N ASP A 629 -8.54 -9.17 -16.57
CA ASP A 629 -9.00 -9.34 -17.95
C ASP A 629 -10.37 -10.05 -18.01
N VAL A 630 -11.29 -9.59 -17.16
CA VAL A 630 -12.66 -10.12 -17.03
C VAL A 630 -13.69 -9.13 -17.59
N ASP A 631 -14.92 -9.58 -17.79
CA ASP A 631 -16.01 -8.68 -18.16
C ASP A 631 -16.47 -7.79 -16.99
N GLN A 632 -17.33 -6.81 -17.31
CA GLN A 632 -17.85 -5.84 -16.36
C GLN A 632 -18.61 -6.50 -15.20
N ASP A 633 -19.49 -7.46 -15.47
CA ASP A 633 -20.35 -8.04 -14.45
C ASP A 633 -19.52 -8.88 -13.47
N ARG A 634 -18.51 -9.61 -13.99
CA ARG A 634 -17.57 -10.33 -13.14
C ARG A 634 -16.71 -9.38 -12.30
N ALA A 635 -16.24 -8.26 -12.87
CA ALA A 635 -15.49 -7.27 -12.11
C ALA A 635 -16.33 -6.65 -10.97
N ILE A 636 -17.59 -6.29 -11.24
CA ILE A 636 -18.54 -5.80 -10.24
C ILE A 636 -18.72 -6.82 -9.11
N GLN A 637 -18.90 -8.10 -9.45
CA GLN A 637 -19.05 -9.14 -8.44
C GLN A 637 -17.79 -9.30 -7.58
N ILE A 638 -16.60 -9.27 -8.18
CA ILE A 638 -15.33 -9.37 -7.43
C ILE A 638 -15.15 -8.19 -6.48
N VAL A 639 -15.49 -6.96 -6.90
CA VAL A 639 -15.45 -5.77 -6.03
C VAL A 639 -16.46 -5.88 -4.89
N ALA A 640 -17.63 -6.45 -5.13
CA ALA A 640 -18.61 -6.74 -4.08
C ALA A 640 -18.13 -7.82 -3.10
N ASP A 641 -17.52 -8.89 -3.61
CA ASP A 641 -16.92 -9.95 -2.79
C ASP A 641 -15.77 -9.38 -1.93
N LEU A 642 -14.99 -8.43 -2.47
CA LEU A 642 -13.96 -7.70 -1.72
C LEU A 642 -14.60 -6.88 -0.60
N ALA A 643 -15.68 -6.14 -0.87
CA ALA A 643 -16.38 -5.37 0.16
C ALA A 643 -16.91 -6.28 1.28
N GLU A 644 -17.50 -7.42 0.94
CA GLU A 644 -17.95 -8.41 1.93
C GLU A 644 -16.79 -9.01 2.74
N ALA A 645 -15.65 -9.26 2.11
CA ALA A 645 -14.46 -9.74 2.79
C ALA A 645 -13.90 -8.70 3.78
N ARG A 646 -13.82 -7.42 3.39
CA ARG A 646 -13.41 -6.34 4.32
C ARG A 646 -14.39 -6.21 5.48
N LEU A 647 -15.69 -6.31 5.24
CA LEU A 647 -16.71 -6.31 6.30
C LEU A 647 -16.55 -7.52 7.26
N THR A 648 -16.21 -8.68 6.73
CA THR A 648 -15.96 -9.88 7.54
C THR A 648 -14.73 -9.71 8.42
N GLU A 649 -13.64 -9.15 7.90
CA GLU A 649 -12.44 -8.80 8.67
C GLU A 649 -12.74 -7.77 9.76
N PHE A 650 -13.51 -6.71 9.44
CA PHE A 650 -13.93 -5.73 10.45
C PHE A 650 -14.65 -6.41 11.62
N ARG A 651 -15.59 -7.32 11.31
CA ARG A 651 -16.34 -8.06 12.32
C ARG A 651 -15.44 -8.95 13.15
N HIS A 652 -14.49 -9.65 12.53
CA HIS A 652 -13.50 -10.46 13.25
C HIS A 652 -12.64 -9.61 14.18
N ALA A 653 -12.15 -8.45 13.72
CA ALA A 653 -11.39 -7.52 14.55
C ALA A 653 -12.21 -7.00 15.75
N VAL A 654 -13.53 -6.79 15.60
CA VAL A 654 -14.42 -6.42 16.72
C VAL A 654 -14.69 -7.60 17.65
N GLU A 655 -15.06 -8.76 17.11
CA GLU A 655 -15.60 -9.90 17.87
C GLU A 655 -14.50 -10.74 18.53
N VAL A 656 -13.29 -10.77 17.93
CA VAL A 656 -12.14 -11.57 18.39
C VAL A 656 -10.95 -10.68 18.72
N GLY A 657 -10.59 -9.77 17.82
CA GLY A 657 -9.39 -8.92 17.97
C GLY A 657 -9.42 -8.01 19.19
N LEU A 658 -10.51 -7.25 19.40
CA LEU A 658 -10.65 -6.33 20.54
C LEU A 658 -10.62 -7.07 21.89
N PRO A 659 -11.38 -8.16 22.11
CA PRO A 659 -11.25 -8.95 23.34
C PRO A 659 -9.82 -9.46 23.60
N GLY A 660 -9.12 -9.93 22.56
CA GLY A 660 -7.71 -10.34 22.67
C GLY A 660 -6.80 -9.19 23.09
N LEU A 661 -6.96 -8.03 22.44
CA LEU A 661 -6.24 -6.80 22.79
C LEU A 661 -6.47 -6.38 24.25
N PHE A 662 -7.71 -6.48 24.73
CA PHE A 662 -8.06 -6.14 26.11
C PHE A 662 -7.37 -7.05 27.13
N ALA A 663 -7.26 -8.33 26.81
CA ALA A 663 -6.57 -9.31 27.64
C ALA A 663 -5.05 -9.10 27.62
N ASP A 664 -4.47 -8.96 26.43
CA ASP A 664 -3.02 -8.82 26.22
C ASP A 664 -2.43 -7.61 26.96
N TYR A 665 -3.17 -6.48 26.99
CA TYR A 665 -2.72 -5.24 27.64
C TYR A 665 -3.33 -5.01 29.02
N GLY A 666 -4.19 -5.91 29.50
CA GLY A 666 -4.87 -5.77 30.79
C GLY A 666 -5.67 -4.47 30.91
N LEU A 667 -6.29 -4.00 29.82
CA LEU A 667 -6.95 -2.69 29.76
C LEU A 667 -8.08 -2.59 30.78
N ASP A 668 -8.26 -1.41 31.38
CA ASP A 668 -9.36 -1.12 32.30
C ASP A 668 -10.70 -0.92 31.57
N GLU A 669 -11.79 -0.78 32.34
CA GLU A 669 -13.14 -0.64 31.79
C GLU A 669 -13.29 0.64 30.94
N GLU A 670 -12.61 1.72 31.30
CA GLU A 670 -12.67 3.00 30.58
C GLU A 670 -12.01 2.90 29.19
N ALA A 671 -10.83 2.28 29.12
CA ALA A 671 -10.12 2.03 27.87
C ALA A 671 -10.90 1.05 26.97
N ARG A 672 -11.49 -0.01 27.54
CA ARG A 672 -12.33 -0.96 26.78
C ARG A 672 -13.57 -0.29 26.19
N ASN A 673 -14.26 0.53 26.97
CA ASN A 673 -15.42 1.28 26.51
C ASN A 673 -15.03 2.25 25.39
N THR A 674 -13.91 2.97 25.55
CA THR A 674 -13.36 3.86 24.52
C THR A 674 -13.12 3.15 23.18
N LEU A 675 -12.50 1.97 23.21
CA LEU A 675 -12.23 1.17 22.01
C LEU A 675 -13.51 0.58 21.39
N THR A 676 -14.48 0.20 22.22
CA THR A 676 -15.78 -0.33 21.76
C THR A 676 -16.60 0.78 21.09
N ASP A 677 -16.66 1.96 21.69
CA ASP A 677 -17.32 3.13 21.10
C ASP A 677 -16.65 3.55 19.79
N TYR A 678 -15.33 3.39 19.70
CA TYR A 678 -14.60 3.65 18.47
C TYR A 678 -14.99 2.68 17.34
N ALA A 679 -15.11 1.39 17.65
CA ALA A 679 -15.64 0.42 16.70
C ALA A 679 -17.09 0.76 16.27
N ASP A 680 -17.92 1.27 17.18
CA ASP A 680 -19.29 1.72 16.84
C ASP A 680 -19.30 2.95 15.94
N LEU A 681 -18.34 3.87 16.11
CA LEU A 681 -18.14 4.99 15.18
C LEU A 681 -17.81 4.50 13.77
N LEU A 682 -16.94 3.49 13.63
CA LEU A 682 -16.61 2.89 12.33
C LEU A 682 -17.79 2.11 11.72
N LYS A 683 -18.68 1.52 12.54
CA LYS A 683 -19.96 0.95 12.05
C LYS A 683 -20.89 2.03 11.50
N ASN A 684 -20.95 3.20 12.16
CA ASN A 684 -21.70 4.36 11.67
C ASN A 684 -21.09 4.91 10.36
N LEU A 685 -19.76 4.90 10.23
CA LEU A 685 -19.07 5.24 8.98
C LEU A 685 -19.59 4.40 7.82
N MET A 686 -19.48 3.08 7.92
CA MET A 686 -19.92 2.16 6.87
C MET A 686 -21.42 2.28 6.56
N THR A 687 -22.28 2.32 7.59
CA THR A 687 -23.74 2.40 7.39
C THR A 687 -24.20 3.74 6.84
N GLY A 688 -23.63 4.84 7.32
CA GLY A 688 -23.94 6.19 6.88
C GLY A 688 -23.55 6.41 5.42
N ILE A 689 -22.35 5.99 5.03
CA ILE A 689 -21.86 6.05 3.64
C ILE A 689 -22.69 5.17 2.72
N ALA A 690 -22.96 3.91 3.08
CA ALA A 690 -23.78 3.03 2.26
C ALA A 690 -25.20 3.57 2.06
N ASN A 691 -25.82 4.10 3.12
CA ASN A 691 -27.13 4.73 3.02
C ASN A 691 -27.11 6.00 2.16
N TRP A 692 -26.05 6.82 2.23
CA TRP A 692 -25.93 8.00 1.38
C TRP A 692 -25.83 7.63 -0.10
N HIS A 693 -24.99 6.64 -0.47
CA HIS A 693 -24.88 6.17 -1.86
C HIS A 693 -26.20 5.65 -2.42
N GLN A 694 -26.99 4.94 -1.60
CA GLN A 694 -28.31 4.44 -1.99
C GLN A 694 -29.37 5.53 -2.16
N LYS A 695 -29.22 6.69 -1.50
CA LYS A 695 -30.24 7.76 -1.48
C LYS A 695 -29.88 8.97 -2.31
N SER A 696 -28.59 9.21 -2.52
CA SER A 696 -28.09 10.37 -3.23
C SER A 696 -28.41 10.26 -4.71
N ALA A 697 -28.93 11.34 -5.29
CA ALA A 697 -29.10 11.43 -6.73
C ALA A 697 -27.76 11.70 -7.45
N ARG A 698 -26.64 11.90 -6.72
CA ARG A 698 -25.29 12.08 -7.29
C ARG A 698 -24.90 10.96 -8.27
N TYR A 699 -25.44 9.77 -8.09
CA TYR A 699 -25.06 8.56 -8.84
C TYR A 699 -26.16 8.07 -9.79
N THR A 700 -27.30 8.79 -9.91
CA THR A 700 -28.40 8.36 -10.77
C THR A 700 -28.25 8.87 -12.19
N ASP A 701 -28.60 8.03 -13.17
CA ASP A 701 -28.55 8.38 -14.59
C ASP A 701 -29.23 9.73 -14.91
N GLU A 702 -30.41 9.97 -14.33
CA GLU A 702 -31.17 11.21 -14.53
C GLU A 702 -30.36 12.46 -14.16
N GLU A 703 -29.61 12.39 -13.05
CA GLU A 703 -28.81 13.52 -12.60
C GLU A 703 -27.51 13.65 -13.38
N LEU A 704 -26.85 12.54 -13.71
CA LEU A 704 -25.65 12.55 -14.54
C LEU A 704 -25.93 13.18 -15.92
N ASP A 705 -27.06 12.82 -16.54
CA ASP A 705 -27.53 13.43 -17.77
C ASP A 705 -27.82 14.93 -17.60
N ARG A 706 -28.45 15.34 -16.50
CA ARG A 706 -28.70 16.76 -16.22
C ARG A 706 -27.41 17.56 -16.12
N VAL A 707 -26.43 17.05 -15.36
CA VAL A 707 -25.15 17.72 -15.13
C VAL A 707 -24.38 17.85 -16.45
N ARG A 708 -24.25 16.76 -17.21
CA ARG A 708 -23.61 16.77 -18.54
C ARG A 708 -24.25 17.77 -19.50
N ASN A 709 -25.58 17.78 -19.58
CA ASN A 709 -26.30 18.72 -20.45
C ASN A 709 -26.08 20.17 -20.00
N THR A 710 -26.07 20.42 -18.69
CA THR A 710 -25.80 21.75 -18.14
C THR A 710 -24.40 22.23 -18.51
N GLN A 711 -23.37 21.39 -18.32
CA GLN A 711 -21.98 21.68 -18.66
C GLN A 711 -21.79 21.95 -20.17
N LEU A 712 -22.41 21.16 -21.04
CA LEU A 712 -22.38 21.38 -22.49
C LEU A 712 -23.02 22.73 -22.87
N HIS A 713 -24.12 23.11 -22.22
CA HIS A 713 -24.78 24.39 -22.45
C HIS A 713 -23.95 25.58 -21.95
N THR A 714 -23.29 25.49 -20.79
CA THR A 714 -22.37 26.54 -20.30
C THR A 714 -21.13 26.67 -21.18
N ALA A 715 -20.50 25.57 -21.57
CA ALA A 715 -19.33 25.57 -22.46
C ALA A 715 -19.64 26.18 -23.85
N ALA A 716 -20.86 25.96 -24.36
CA ALA A 716 -21.32 26.57 -25.61
C ALA A 716 -21.69 28.07 -25.46
N ALA A 717 -22.01 28.53 -24.24
CA ALA A 717 -22.42 29.91 -23.96
C ALA A 717 -21.24 30.83 -23.58
N ALA A 718 -20.16 30.28 -23.03
CA ALA A 718 -18.88 30.95 -22.82
C ALA A 718 -17.80 29.89 -22.61
N PRO A 719 -16.62 29.96 -23.26
CA PRO A 719 -15.50 29.15 -22.81
C PRO A 719 -15.24 29.50 -21.35
N ILE A 720 -15.12 28.48 -20.49
CA ILE A 720 -14.57 28.66 -19.14
C ILE A 720 -13.28 29.44 -19.35
N ASP A 721 -13.23 30.66 -18.83
CA ASP A 721 -12.08 31.53 -18.99
C ASP A 721 -10.96 30.99 -18.13
N THR A 722 -10.27 29.96 -18.64
CA THR A 722 -9.03 29.41 -18.07
C THR A 722 -7.97 30.51 -17.93
N ALA A 723 -8.14 31.66 -18.58
CA ALA A 723 -7.32 32.85 -18.36
C ALA A 723 -7.46 33.45 -16.94
N LYS A 724 -8.53 33.17 -16.19
CA LYS A 724 -8.62 33.51 -14.76
C LYS A 724 -7.89 32.51 -13.86
N ALA A 725 -7.79 31.23 -14.24
CA ALA A 725 -6.88 30.28 -13.59
C ALA A 725 -5.40 30.65 -13.87
N LEU A 726 -5.12 31.25 -15.04
CA LEU A 726 -3.80 31.75 -15.46
C LEU A 726 -3.38 33.07 -14.79
N GLN A 727 -4.23 33.73 -14.00
CA GLN A 727 -3.84 34.91 -13.20
C GLN A 727 -3.44 34.53 -11.78
N HIS A 728 -2.67 33.46 -11.64
CA HIS A 728 -1.86 33.21 -10.44
C HIS A 728 -0.75 34.29 -10.33
N PRO A 729 -0.64 35.05 -9.23
CA PRO A 729 0.49 35.96 -8.99
C PRO A 729 1.76 35.19 -8.57
N GLY A 730 2.15 34.19 -9.36
CA GLY A 730 3.34 33.35 -9.21
C GLY A 730 4.01 32.97 -10.54
N CYS A 731 3.37 33.23 -11.69
CA CYS A 731 3.95 32.98 -13.01
C CYS A 731 4.89 34.13 -13.45
N THR A 732 6.01 34.32 -12.75
CA THR A 732 7.19 35.02 -13.32
C THR A 732 8.41 34.10 -13.24
N GLY A 733 8.33 32.97 -13.92
CA GLY A 733 9.42 32.01 -14.06
C GLY A 733 9.46 31.43 -15.47
N THR A 734 9.59 32.27 -16.48
CA THR A 734 9.93 31.79 -17.83
C THR A 734 11.38 31.31 -17.82
N PRO A 735 11.69 30.07 -18.23
CA PRO A 735 13.06 29.66 -18.50
C PRO A 735 13.62 30.55 -19.62
N ARG A 736 14.79 31.16 -19.42
CA ARG A 736 15.51 31.84 -20.50
C ARG A 736 15.87 30.80 -21.55
N GLY A 737 15.16 30.83 -22.68
CA GLY A 737 15.53 30.04 -23.85
C GLY A 737 16.96 30.34 -24.31
N PRO A 738 17.67 29.35 -24.90
CA PRO A 738 19.03 29.55 -25.37
C PRO A 738 19.08 30.62 -26.47
N LYS A 739 19.99 31.60 -26.30
CA LYS A 739 20.25 32.64 -27.32
C LYS A 739 20.61 31.99 -28.66
N PRO A 740 20.03 32.43 -29.79
CA PRO A 740 20.43 31.94 -31.10
C PRO A 740 21.84 32.43 -31.45
N LEU A 741 22.68 31.49 -31.89
CA LEU A 741 23.97 31.74 -32.52
C LEU A 741 23.76 32.52 -33.82
N LEU A 742 24.22 33.77 -33.83
CA LEU A 742 24.39 34.56 -35.05
C LEU A 742 25.41 33.87 -35.96
N THR A 743 24.94 33.35 -37.08
CA THR A 743 25.76 33.08 -38.26
C THR A 743 25.48 34.19 -39.27
N SER A 744 26.47 35.06 -39.49
CA SER A 744 26.47 36.00 -40.60
C SER A 744 27.77 35.86 -41.38
N HIS A 745 27.71 35.21 -42.53
CA HIS A 745 28.65 35.40 -43.62
C HIS A 745 27.87 35.50 -44.92
N SER A 746 27.86 36.69 -45.53
CA SER A 746 28.27 36.97 -46.91
C SER A 746 27.72 38.32 -47.39
N GLN A 747 28.55 39.36 -47.34
CA GLN A 747 29.13 40.03 -48.52
C GLN A 747 30.38 40.81 -48.10
#